data_AF-F4C473-F1
#
_entry.id   AF-F4C473-F1
#
_cell.length_a   1.000
_cell.length_b   1.000
_cell.length_c   1.000
_cell.angle_alpha   90.00
_cell.angle_beta   90.00
_cell.angle_gamma   90.00
#
_symmetry.space_group_name_H-M   'P 1'
#
loop_
_entity.id
_entity.type
_entity.pdbx_description
1 polymer ?
#
loop_
_entity_poly.entity_id
_entity_poly.type
_entity_poly.pdbx_seq_one_letter_code
_entity_poly.pdbx_strand_id
1 'polypeptide(L)'
;MTPLKDIQKEQHCFHCGDVVVKANYEVDGHDFCCLGCKSVYQVLNQHKLTHYYKYNTHPGISVRKDKSQYFYLEDEGIANSLLDYKDDHIAVVTFYVPTIHCSSCIWLLEKLHKLHRGITNTRADFLRKEVRITFCHDIIKLKQLVELLTEIGYAPIITLKDTSSKRKKKDSNRLVRKIAVAGFCFGNSMMISFPEYFGLGTFERNYAQLFGVVNLLFTLPIMLYSGQDYFVSSIKSIRQGRLNLDIPLTLGIIVLFLRSVWEILTGSGAGFSDTLCGLLFFLLIGRWVQQKTYHHLSFERDYRSYFPVAVTKIDAGEEKTVALSALQVGDRILIRNNEIIPADAILLKGAACIDFSFVTGESNPVDKILGEIIYAGGKQTEQAIELEVVKPVSQSYLTSLWNDQKNKKGQVSFQSFSNKISRYFTPILLLIAFISLFFWFYIGEPGRAWSAFTAVLIIGCPCALALSSPFTLSAVLSVFDRNGLFMKDTLAIEKMAGIDTLVFDKTGTISTLHQEELPFKGSLPATEASMVFSVCRNSNHPLSRKIVQSLQGTCEMLPISSYAEIPGKGIRAIIKNKEVLIGSYSFVVGTDEQFYKGPGTYVRIGGHVRGVFSMEQKWRDGLESLIKVLSSSYELHLLSGDVDRDSSVLSSIFPQRDYLNFNQLPADKLHYISGLQQNGKKVAMIGDGLNDAGALKCADLGLAVSDDVNNFSPACDAIMSGTSFSKFCRFLGFSKKAMHIIYWSFAISLLYNIVGMYFATQGNLSPLLAAILMPLSTITIISFTSLTTRLYARKYTL
;
A
#
# COMPACT_ATOMS: atom_id res chain seq x y z
N MET A 1 61.42 20.08 -1.28
CA MET A 1 60.44 20.32 -2.36
C MET A 1 59.74 19.00 -2.66
N THR A 2 58.59 18.79 -2.02
CA THR A 2 57.66 17.68 -2.28
C THR A 2 56.82 18.03 -3.50
N PRO A 3 56.59 17.11 -4.45
CA PRO A 3 55.76 17.41 -5.61
C PRO A 3 54.30 17.55 -5.15
N LEU A 4 53.67 18.64 -5.58
CA LEU A 4 52.25 18.89 -5.38
C LEU A 4 51.46 17.73 -6.01
N LYS A 5 50.66 17.04 -5.19
CA LYS A 5 49.62 16.13 -5.69
C LYS A 5 48.64 16.95 -6.53
N ASP A 6 48.48 16.60 -7.80
CA ASP A 6 47.35 17.05 -8.61
C ASP A 6 46.05 16.65 -7.91
N ILE A 7 45.32 17.65 -7.42
CA ILE A 7 43.96 17.46 -6.91
C ILE A 7 43.07 17.31 -8.14
N GLN A 8 42.81 16.07 -8.58
CA GLN A 8 41.74 15.82 -9.54
C GLN A 8 40.41 16.22 -8.85
N LYS A 9 39.84 17.35 -9.28
CA LYS A 9 38.47 17.72 -8.94
C LYS A 9 37.54 16.63 -9.47
N GLU A 10 36.80 15.97 -8.59
CA GLU A 10 35.70 15.08 -8.99
C GLU A 10 34.69 15.91 -9.78
N GLN A 11 34.59 15.65 -11.09
CA GLN A 11 33.57 16.27 -11.93
C GLN A 11 32.29 15.43 -11.83
N HIS A 12 31.19 16.07 -11.45
CA HIS A 12 29.88 15.44 -11.38
C HIS A 12 29.09 15.69 -12.67
N CYS A 13 28.28 14.71 -13.07
CA CYS A 13 27.38 14.82 -14.21
C CYS A 13 26.35 15.93 -13.96
N PHE A 14 26.23 16.87 -14.90
CA PHE A 14 25.28 17.97 -14.78
C PHE A 14 23.82 17.52 -14.77
N HIS A 15 23.51 16.36 -15.37
CA HIS A 15 22.15 15.84 -15.43
C HIS A 15 21.77 14.89 -14.30
N CYS A 16 22.63 13.94 -13.89
CA CYS A 16 22.30 12.91 -12.89
C CYS A 16 23.04 13.05 -11.55
N GLY A 17 24.06 13.92 -11.46
CA GLY A 17 24.88 14.09 -10.25
C GLY A 17 25.96 13.02 -10.02
N ASP A 18 26.00 11.94 -10.80
CA ASP A 18 27.00 10.89 -10.66
C ASP A 18 28.43 11.35 -10.98
N VAL A 19 29.43 10.71 -10.38
CA VAL A 19 30.85 11.00 -10.63
C VAL A 19 31.24 10.62 -12.06
N VAL A 20 31.83 11.57 -12.79
CA VAL A 20 32.32 11.37 -14.16
C VAL A 20 33.77 10.88 -14.07
N VAL A 21 33.98 9.57 -14.22
CA VAL A 21 35.30 8.94 -14.11
C VAL A 21 36.21 9.28 -15.33
N LYS A 22 35.62 9.60 -16.48
CA LYS A 22 36.28 10.17 -17.69
C LYS A 22 35.26 11.01 -18.47
N ALA A 23 35.54 12.30 -18.69
CA ALA A 23 34.67 13.20 -19.45
C ALA A 23 34.67 12.83 -20.95
N ASN A 24 33.70 12.02 -21.38
CA ASN A 24 33.54 11.65 -22.80
C ASN A 24 32.39 12.41 -23.50
N TYR A 25 31.56 13.13 -22.76
CA TYR A 25 30.37 13.79 -23.31
C TYR A 25 30.22 15.20 -22.73
N GLU A 26 30.61 16.20 -23.52
CA GLU A 26 30.48 17.62 -23.18
C GLU A 26 29.50 18.30 -24.15
N VAL A 27 28.62 19.17 -23.61
CA VAL A 27 27.72 20.08 -24.36
C VAL A 27 27.50 21.34 -23.54
N ASP A 28 27.54 22.53 -24.17
CA ASP A 28 27.28 23.83 -23.53
C ASP A 28 28.15 24.09 -22.27
N GLY A 29 29.38 23.55 -22.24
CA GLY A 29 30.31 23.66 -21.11
C GLY A 29 29.91 22.85 -19.89
N HIS A 30 29.11 21.78 -20.07
CA HIS A 30 28.66 20.87 -19.01
C HIS A 30 29.08 19.43 -19.32
N ASP A 31 29.53 18.71 -18.29
CA ASP A 31 29.97 17.31 -18.36
C ASP A 31 28.84 16.34 -18.08
N PHE A 32 28.78 15.23 -18.83
CA PHE A 32 27.76 14.19 -18.69
C PHE A 32 28.38 12.79 -18.54
N CYS A 33 27.84 11.97 -17.63
CA CYS A 33 28.31 10.60 -17.40
C CYS A 33 28.00 9.63 -18.55
N CYS A 34 27.02 9.95 -19.41
CA CYS A 34 26.64 9.12 -20.56
C CYS A 34 25.91 9.90 -21.66
N LEU A 35 25.86 9.32 -22.87
CA LEU A 35 25.06 9.80 -24.00
C LEU A 35 23.59 10.08 -23.63
N GLY A 36 22.97 9.26 -22.78
CA GLY A 36 21.59 9.47 -22.34
C GLY A 36 21.41 10.77 -21.55
N CYS A 37 22.29 11.05 -20.59
CA CYS A 37 22.27 12.30 -19.82
C CYS A 37 22.48 13.52 -20.71
N LYS A 38 23.38 13.42 -21.71
CA LYS A 38 23.57 14.43 -22.74
C LYS A 38 22.32 14.63 -23.59
N SER A 39 21.68 13.55 -24.06
CA SER A 39 20.46 13.62 -24.88
C SER A 39 19.31 14.28 -24.13
N VAL A 40 19.08 13.93 -22.86
CA VAL A 40 18.03 14.55 -22.06
C VAL A 40 18.28 16.05 -21.87
N TYR A 41 19.53 16.44 -21.56
CA TYR A 41 19.89 17.85 -21.48
C TYR A 41 19.63 18.60 -22.78
N GLN A 42 20.05 18.04 -23.92
CA GLN A 42 19.84 18.65 -25.24
C GLN A 42 18.35 18.81 -25.56
N VAL A 43 17.52 17.81 -25.29
CA VAL A 43 16.07 17.89 -25.47
C VAL A 43 15.47 18.99 -24.59
N LEU A 44 15.83 19.04 -23.30
CA LEU A 44 15.35 20.09 -22.41
C LEU A 44 15.82 21.49 -22.83
N ASN A 45 17.07 21.62 -23.29
CA ASN A 45 17.64 22.89 -23.70
C ASN A 45 17.00 23.41 -25.00
N GLN A 46 16.86 22.55 -26.01
CA GLN A 46 16.22 22.87 -27.30
C GLN A 46 14.79 23.39 -27.12
N HIS A 47 14.05 22.85 -26.15
CA HIS A 47 12.67 23.26 -25.86
C HIS A 47 12.54 24.39 -24.82
N LYS A 48 13.65 25.07 -24.47
CA LYS A 48 13.70 26.18 -23.48
C LYS A 48 13.18 25.76 -22.09
N LEU A 49 13.49 24.54 -21.67
CA LEU A 49 13.08 23.96 -20.37
C LEU A 49 14.22 23.94 -19.33
N THR A 50 15.25 24.78 -19.50
CA THR A 50 16.46 24.84 -18.64
C THR A 50 16.18 25.19 -17.18
N HIS A 51 15.02 25.79 -16.87
CA HIS A 51 14.56 26.00 -15.49
C HIS A 51 14.44 24.71 -14.69
N TYR A 52 14.29 23.55 -15.34
CA TYR A 52 14.32 22.23 -14.71
C TYR A 52 15.55 22.04 -13.79
N TYR A 53 16.72 22.52 -14.22
CA TYR A 53 17.98 22.41 -13.48
C TYR A 53 18.11 23.45 -12.35
N LYS A 54 17.35 24.54 -12.39
CA LYS A 54 17.35 25.55 -11.30
C LYS A 54 16.54 25.09 -10.09
N TYR A 55 15.53 24.26 -10.32
CA TYR A 55 14.64 23.76 -9.28
C TYR A 55 15.09 22.43 -8.67
N ASN A 56 16.26 21.91 -9.03
CA ASN A 56 16.74 20.60 -8.55
C ASN A 56 18.25 20.62 -8.25
N THR A 57 18.65 20.05 -7.11
CA THR A 57 20.07 19.91 -6.72
C THR A 57 20.71 18.65 -7.30
N HIS A 58 19.91 17.64 -7.64
CA HIS A 58 20.34 16.43 -8.37
C HIS A 58 19.22 16.04 -9.36
N PRO A 59 19.25 16.53 -10.62
CA PRO A 59 18.30 16.08 -11.61
C PRO A 59 18.52 14.59 -11.92
N GLY A 60 17.51 13.87 -12.40
CA GLY A 60 17.65 12.62 -13.19
C GLY A 60 18.20 11.35 -12.51
N ILE A 61 17.43 10.25 -12.59
CA ILE A 61 17.97 8.88 -12.54
C ILE A 61 17.98 8.37 -13.98
N SER A 62 19.15 7.99 -14.52
CA SER A 62 19.20 7.43 -15.87
C SER A 62 18.60 6.01 -15.85
N VAL A 63 17.58 5.77 -16.67
CA VAL A 63 17.02 4.43 -16.88
C VAL A 63 17.38 4.02 -18.30
N ARG A 64 18.44 3.21 -18.45
CA ARG A 64 18.67 2.48 -19.71
C ARG A 64 17.68 1.33 -19.79
N LYS A 65 16.54 1.54 -20.46
CA LYS A 65 15.61 0.46 -20.83
C LYS A 65 15.55 0.34 -22.34
N ASP A 66 15.46 -0.91 -22.80
CA ASP A 66 15.38 -1.25 -24.21
C ASP A 66 14.04 -0.80 -24.82
N LYS A 67 14.06 -0.16 -26.00
CA LYS A 67 12.87 0.36 -26.68
C LYS A 67 11.90 -0.77 -27.08
N SER A 68 12.42 -2.00 -27.17
CA SER A 68 11.66 -3.21 -27.47
C SER A 68 10.55 -3.52 -26.44
N GLN A 69 10.62 -2.97 -25.22
CA GLN A 69 9.66 -3.29 -24.16
C GLN A 69 8.22 -2.82 -24.46
N TYR A 70 8.00 -1.86 -25.36
CA TYR A 70 6.69 -1.22 -25.57
C TYR A 70 5.96 -1.64 -26.85
N PHE A 71 6.44 -2.65 -27.60
CA PHE A 71 5.80 -3.11 -28.84
C PHE A 71 4.33 -3.52 -28.67
N TYR A 72 3.95 -4.03 -27.49
CA TYR A 72 2.56 -4.39 -27.19
C TYR A 72 1.57 -3.21 -27.27
N LEU A 73 2.03 -1.96 -27.20
CA LEU A 73 1.20 -0.77 -27.34
C LEU A 73 0.86 -0.42 -28.79
N GLU A 74 1.40 -1.15 -29.77
CA GLU A 74 1.01 -1.04 -31.18
C GLU A 74 -0.32 -1.75 -31.47
N ASP A 75 -0.68 -2.76 -30.67
CA ASP A 75 -1.97 -3.41 -30.75
C ASP A 75 -3.09 -2.44 -30.32
N GLU A 76 -4.02 -2.14 -31.22
CA GLU A 76 -5.09 -1.19 -30.95
C GLU A 76 -6.05 -1.65 -29.84
N GLY A 77 -6.24 -2.97 -29.66
CA GLY A 77 -7.06 -3.52 -28.60
C GLY A 77 -6.47 -3.23 -27.22
N ILE A 78 -5.16 -3.45 -27.07
CA ILE A 78 -4.42 -3.12 -25.84
C ILE A 78 -4.39 -1.61 -25.63
N ALA A 79 -4.04 -0.83 -26.65
CA ALA A 79 -3.98 0.62 -26.54
C ALA A 79 -5.32 1.23 -26.11
N ASN A 80 -6.43 0.85 -26.76
CA ASN A 80 -7.77 1.36 -26.43
C ASN A 80 -8.25 0.93 -25.03
N SER A 81 -7.76 -0.20 -24.51
CA SER A 81 -8.08 -0.65 -23.14
C SER A 81 -7.47 0.26 -22.06
N LEU A 82 -6.32 0.88 -22.35
CA LEU A 82 -5.59 1.78 -21.46
C LEU A 82 -6.10 3.23 -21.50
N LEU A 83 -6.84 3.61 -22.54
CA LEU A 83 -7.39 4.96 -22.66
C LEU A 83 -8.58 5.18 -21.72
N ASP A 84 -8.53 6.30 -20.98
CA ASP A 84 -9.65 6.82 -20.19
C ASP A 84 -10.83 7.23 -21.08
N TYR A 85 -10.50 7.82 -22.24
CA TYR A 85 -11.42 8.37 -23.22
C TYR A 85 -10.73 8.42 -24.59
N LYS A 86 -11.49 8.17 -25.65
CA LYS A 86 -11.05 8.32 -27.05
C LYS A 86 -12.23 8.84 -27.86
N ASP A 87 -11.98 9.86 -28.66
CA ASP A 87 -12.88 10.43 -29.65
C ASP A 87 -12.20 10.36 -31.04
N ASP A 88 -12.82 10.96 -32.06
CA ASP A 88 -12.33 10.92 -33.44
C ASP A 88 -10.88 11.42 -33.59
N HIS A 89 -10.48 12.44 -32.83
CA HIS A 89 -9.13 13.03 -32.93
C HIS A 89 -8.32 13.00 -31.62
N ILE A 90 -9.00 12.97 -30.47
CA ILE A 90 -8.37 13.17 -29.15
C ILE A 90 -8.49 11.90 -28.31
N ALA A 91 -7.38 11.52 -27.67
CA ALA A 91 -7.32 10.47 -26.67
C ALA A 91 -6.85 11.04 -25.32
N VAL A 92 -7.35 10.45 -24.24
CA VAL A 92 -6.95 10.76 -22.87
C VAL A 92 -6.47 9.48 -22.21
N VAL A 93 -5.30 9.56 -21.58
CA VAL A 93 -4.71 8.48 -20.80
C VAL A 93 -4.22 9.01 -19.46
N THR A 94 -4.34 8.20 -18.41
CA THR A 94 -3.74 8.49 -17.10
C THR A 94 -2.74 7.40 -16.78
N PHE A 95 -1.48 7.78 -16.58
CA PHE A 95 -0.40 6.85 -16.23
C PHE A 95 0.05 7.02 -14.79
N TYR A 96 0.38 5.92 -14.13
CA TYR A 96 1.12 5.93 -12.87
C TYR A 96 2.62 6.05 -13.14
N VAL A 97 3.25 7.05 -12.54
CA VAL A 97 4.66 7.44 -12.77
C VAL A 97 5.35 7.56 -11.40
N PRO A 98 5.90 6.48 -10.84
CA PRO A 98 6.42 6.46 -9.47
C PRO A 98 7.63 7.38 -9.26
N THR A 99 8.30 7.75 -10.33
CA THR A 99 9.48 8.63 -10.35
C THR A 99 9.14 10.10 -10.07
N ILE A 100 7.88 10.49 -9.97
CA ILE A 100 7.49 11.83 -9.50
C ILE A 100 7.87 11.98 -8.02
N HIS A 101 8.83 12.87 -7.73
CA HIS A 101 9.38 13.07 -6.38
C HIS A 101 9.57 14.55 -5.98
N CYS A 102 9.59 15.49 -6.92
CA CYS A 102 9.75 16.93 -6.63
C CYS A 102 8.82 17.81 -7.48
N SER A 103 8.76 19.11 -7.14
CA SER A 103 8.00 20.12 -7.89
C SER A 103 8.51 20.28 -9.34
N SER A 104 9.80 20.04 -9.58
CA SER A 104 10.42 20.07 -10.92
C SER A 104 9.90 18.94 -11.82
N CYS A 105 9.59 17.76 -11.25
CA CYS A 105 8.93 16.68 -11.97
C CYS A 105 7.56 17.12 -12.48
N ILE A 106 6.76 17.74 -11.61
CA ILE A 106 5.42 18.25 -11.93
C ILE A 106 5.53 19.28 -13.06
N TRP A 107 6.42 20.24 -12.90
CA TRP A 107 6.61 21.32 -13.88
C TRP A 107 6.98 20.78 -15.26
N LEU A 108 7.90 19.81 -15.35
CA LEU A 108 8.30 19.22 -16.62
C LEU A 108 7.15 18.42 -17.26
N LEU A 109 6.47 17.58 -16.48
CA LEU A 109 5.37 16.75 -16.95
C LEU A 109 4.17 17.59 -17.40
N GLU A 110 3.89 18.72 -16.77
CA GLU A 110 2.85 19.66 -17.21
C GLU A 110 3.23 20.44 -18.48
N LYS A 111 4.52 20.43 -18.87
CA LYS A 111 5.04 21.06 -20.09
C LYS A 111 5.33 20.07 -21.22
N LEU A 112 4.81 18.85 -21.18
CA LEU A 112 4.95 17.86 -22.25
C LEU A 112 4.48 18.34 -23.63
N HIS A 113 3.48 19.23 -23.69
CA HIS A 113 3.04 19.88 -24.94
C HIS A 113 4.15 20.71 -25.63
N LYS A 114 5.16 21.16 -24.89
CA LYS A 114 6.32 21.84 -25.47
C LYS A 114 7.30 20.87 -26.11
N LEU A 115 7.35 19.62 -25.62
CA LEU A 115 8.23 18.56 -26.10
C LEU A 115 7.66 17.87 -27.33
N HIS A 116 6.32 17.73 -27.43
CA HIS A 116 5.69 17.12 -28.60
C HIS A 116 4.38 17.81 -28.98
N ARG A 117 4.27 18.22 -30.26
CA ARG A 117 3.09 18.93 -30.82
C ARG A 117 1.78 18.16 -30.77
N GLY A 118 1.86 16.82 -30.70
CA GLY A 118 0.69 15.94 -30.58
C GLY A 118 0.06 15.93 -29.18
N ILE A 119 0.66 16.58 -28.19
CA ILE A 119 0.14 16.64 -26.82
C ILE A 119 -0.55 17.99 -26.61
N THR A 120 -1.84 17.96 -26.27
CA THR A 120 -2.65 19.18 -26.09
C THR A 120 -2.56 19.70 -24.65
N ASN A 121 -2.72 18.80 -23.68
CA ASN A 121 -2.76 19.18 -22.26
C ASN A 121 -2.26 18.05 -21.38
N THR A 122 -1.59 18.42 -20.28
CA THR A 122 -0.98 17.50 -19.33
C THR A 122 -1.15 18.02 -17.93
N ARG A 123 -1.60 17.15 -17.03
CA ARG A 123 -1.79 17.47 -15.60
C ARG A 123 -1.16 16.37 -14.76
N ALA A 124 -0.25 16.74 -13.87
CA ALA A 124 0.38 15.81 -12.94
C ALA A 124 -0.26 15.92 -11.55
N ASP A 125 -0.53 14.77 -10.92
CA ASP A 125 -0.94 14.65 -9.53
C ASP A 125 0.22 14.10 -8.70
N PHE A 126 0.82 14.96 -7.89
CA PHE A 126 1.96 14.61 -7.06
C PHE A 126 1.64 13.55 -5.99
N LEU A 127 0.46 13.64 -5.37
CA LEU A 127 0.08 12.76 -4.27
C LEU A 127 -0.21 11.35 -4.77
N ARG A 128 -0.82 11.24 -5.95
CA ARG A 128 -1.12 9.95 -6.58
C ARG A 128 0.02 9.42 -7.44
N LYS A 129 1.03 10.26 -7.73
CA LYS A 129 2.07 10.00 -8.72
C LYS A 129 1.48 9.61 -10.08
N GLU A 130 0.42 10.31 -10.49
CA GLU A 130 -0.27 10.06 -11.76
C GLU A 130 -0.08 11.24 -12.71
N VAL A 131 0.00 10.97 -14.02
CA VAL A 131 0.00 12.01 -15.06
C VAL A 131 -1.15 11.72 -16.01
N ARG A 132 -2.08 12.68 -16.11
CA ARG A 132 -3.16 12.66 -17.08
C ARG A 132 -2.74 13.44 -18.32
N ILE A 133 -2.74 12.77 -19.47
CA ILE A 133 -2.28 13.31 -20.75
C ILE A 133 -3.42 13.27 -21.75
N THR A 134 -3.66 14.42 -22.39
CA THR A 134 -4.58 14.58 -23.52
C THR A 134 -3.75 14.79 -24.77
N PHE A 135 -3.90 13.92 -25.76
CA PHE A 135 -3.09 13.91 -26.98
C PHE A 135 -3.94 13.61 -28.22
N CYS A 136 -3.49 14.11 -29.37
CA CYS A 136 -4.10 13.82 -30.66
C CYS A 136 -3.56 12.49 -31.20
N HIS A 137 -4.40 11.46 -31.26
CA HIS A 137 -3.98 10.10 -31.61
C HIS A 137 -3.69 9.91 -33.12
N ASP A 138 -4.03 10.92 -33.93
CA ASP A 138 -3.63 11.05 -35.34
C ASP A 138 -2.16 11.48 -35.49
N ILE A 139 -1.62 12.21 -34.51
CA ILE A 139 -0.28 12.82 -34.56
C ILE A 139 0.73 12.00 -33.75
N ILE A 140 0.33 11.50 -32.57
CA ILE A 140 1.18 10.66 -31.72
C ILE A 140 0.41 9.43 -31.28
N LYS A 141 0.97 8.24 -31.56
CA LYS A 141 0.41 6.96 -31.09
C LYS A 141 0.75 6.73 -29.61
N LEU A 142 -0.03 5.89 -28.93
CA LEU A 142 0.15 5.64 -27.49
C LEU A 142 1.55 5.12 -27.16
N LYS A 143 2.11 4.22 -27.98
CA LYS A 143 3.50 3.75 -27.86
C LYS A 143 4.50 4.92 -27.85
N GLN A 144 4.42 5.80 -28.85
CA GLN A 144 5.30 6.95 -28.99
C GLN A 144 5.20 7.90 -27.80
N LEU A 145 4.00 8.05 -27.22
CA LEU A 145 3.81 8.84 -25.99
C LEU A 145 4.53 8.21 -24.78
N VAL A 146 4.48 6.90 -24.63
CA VAL A 146 5.16 6.17 -23.55
C VAL A 146 6.67 6.18 -23.73
N GLU A 147 7.16 6.06 -24.96
CA GLU A 147 8.57 6.21 -25.31
C GLU A 147 9.08 7.61 -24.97
N LEU A 148 8.33 8.66 -25.33
CA LEU A 148 8.66 10.04 -24.98
C LEU A 148 8.80 10.22 -23.46
N LEU A 149 7.85 9.71 -22.68
CA LEU A 149 7.90 9.75 -21.21
C LEU A 149 9.12 9.02 -20.65
N THR A 150 9.48 7.89 -21.24
CA THR A 150 10.64 7.09 -20.85
C THR A 150 11.95 7.81 -21.16
N GLU A 151 12.05 8.45 -22.33
CA GLU A 151 13.22 9.22 -22.75
C GLU A 151 13.51 10.41 -21.82
N ILE A 152 12.48 11.06 -21.28
CA ILE A 152 12.65 12.15 -20.30
C ILE A 152 12.81 11.67 -18.84
N GLY A 153 12.93 10.35 -18.61
CA GLY A 153 13.16 9.76 -17.28
C GLY A 153 11.90 9.51 -16.44
N TYR A 154 10.72 9.57 -17.04
CA TYR A 154 9.42 9.37 -16.39
C TYR A 154 8.67 8.16 -16.96
N ALA A 155 9.36 7.03 -17.07
CA ALA A 155 8.79 5.79 -17.58
C ALA A 155 7.53 5.40 -16.78
N PRO A 156 6.35 5.31 -17.42
CA PRO A 156 5.13 4.91 -16.74
C PRO A 156 5.16 3.40 -16.45
N ILE A 157 4.59 3.00 -15.31
CA ILE A 157 4.32 1.59 -15.04
C ILE A 157 2.92 1.30 -15.54
N ILE A 158 2.81 0.42 -16.54
CA ILE A 158 1.54 0.00 -17.13
C ILE A 158 1.26 -1.43 -16.68
N THR A 159 0.17 -1.63 -15.96
CA THR A 159 -0.21 -2.91 -15.37
C THR A 159 -1.58 -3.35 -15.85
N LEU A 160 -1.90 -4.63 -15.66
CA LEU A 160 -3.20 -5.18 -16.05
C LEU A 160 -4.37 -4.54 -15.29
N LYS A 161 -4.13 -3.99 -14.09
CA LYS A 161 -5.11 -3.20 -13.32
C LYS A 161 -5.62 -1.99 -14.11
N ASP A 162 -4.76 -1.35 -14.90
CA ASP A 162 -5.05 -0.09 -15.60
C ASP A 162 -6.11 -0.29 -16.71
N THR A 163 -6.17 -1.49 -17.30
CA THR A 163 -7.19 -1.87 -18.30
C THR A 163 -8.60 -2.06 -17.72
N SER A 164 -8.70 -2.31 -16.40
CA SER A 164 -9.96 -2.69 -15.73
C SER A 164 -10.67 -1.54 -15.01
N SER A 165 -10.08 -0.34 -14.98
CA SER A 165 -10.53 0.80 -14.16
C SER A 165 -11.83 1.46 -14.65
N LYS A 166 -12.30 1.14 -15.87
CA LYS A 166 -13.51 1.73 -16.50
C LYS A 166 -14.80 1.54 -15.68
N ARG A 167 -14.84 0.68 -14.65
CA ARG A 167 -16.06 0.39 -13.86
C ARG A 167 -16.39 1.32 -12.68
N LYS A 168 -15.47 2.15 -12.14
CA LYS A 168 -15.74 2.90 -10.88
C LYS A 168 -16.20 4.37 -11.01
N LYS A 169 -16.18 4.99 -12.20
CA LYS A 169 -16.58 6.41 -12.35
C LYS A 169 -18.10 6.70 -12.25
N LYS A 170 -18.98 5.68 -12.33
CA LYS A 170 -20.44 5.90 -12.40
C LYS A 170 -21.12 6.32 -11.08
N ASP A 171 -20.59 5.98 -9.90
CA ASP A 171 -21.31 6.22 -8.63
C ASP A 171 -21.09 7.60 -8.01
N SER A 172 -19.91 8.21 -8.18
CA SER A 172 -19.56 9.54 -7.61
C SER A 172 -20.57 10.64 -7.99
N ASN A 173 -21.04 10.63 -9.24
CA ASN A 173 -21.92 11.67 -9.77
C ASN A 173 -23.37 11.56 -9.27
N ARG A 174 -23.79 10.44 -8.65
CA ARG A 174 -25.16 10.30 -8.14
C ARG A 174 -25.35 11.10 -6.85
N LEU A 175 -24.40 11.05 -5.92
CA LEU A 175 -24.51 11.76 -4.64
C LEU A 175 -24.50 13.28 -4.82
N VAL A 176 -23.63 13.80 -5.70
CA VAL A 176 -23.55 15.23 -6.01
C VAL A 176 -24.87 15.76 -6.58
N ARG A 177 -25.55 15.00 -7.45
CA ARG A 177 -26.87 15.38 -7.97
C ARG A 177 -27.93 15.44 -6.87
N LYS A 178 -27.91 14.50 -5.91
CA LYS A 178 -28.83 14.53 -4.76
C LYS A 178 -28.58 15.75 -3.86
N ILE A 179 -27.32 16.11 -3.65
CA ILE A 179 -26.95 17.32 -2.90
C ILE A 179 -27.43 18.58 -3.64
N ALA A 180 -27.27 18.65 -4.96
CA ALA A 180 -27.74 19.80 -5.73
C ALA A 180 -29.26 20.00 -5.62
N VAL A 181 -30.04 18.92 -5.77
CA VAL A 181 -31.50 18.96 -5.58
C VAL A 181 -31.86 19.35 -4.14
N ALA A 182 -31.15 18.79 -3.15
CA ALA A 182 -31.39 19.11 -1.75
C ALA A 182 -31.05 20.57 -1.43
N GLY A 183 -29.94 21.10 -1.95
CA GLY A 183 -29.54 22.49 -1.76
C GLY A 183 -30.52 23.46 -2.44
N PHE A 184 -31.00 23.12 -3.63
CA PHE A 184 -32.02 23.91 -4.33
C PHE A 184 -33.32 23.99 -3.52
N CYS A 185 -33.86 22.86 -3.09
CA CYS A 185 -35.13 22.84 -2.35
C CYS A 185 -34.97 23.47 -0.95
N PHE A 186 -33.85 23.21 -0.25
CA PHE A 186 -33.55 23.85 1.03
C PHE A 186 -33.42 25.36 0.91
N GLY A 187 -32.64 25.86 -0.05
CA GLY A 187 -32.43 27.31 -0.23
C GLY A 187 -33.73 28.05 -0.52
N ASN A 188 -34.57 27.51 -1.42
CA ASN A 188 -35.87 28.11 -1.73
C ASN A 188 -36.85 27.99 -0.55
N SER A 189 -36.91 26.84 0.12
CA SER A 189 -37.80 26.66 1.26
C SER A 189 -37.43 27.57 2.44
N MET A 190 -36.12 27.72 2.72
CA MET A 190 -35.62 28.63 3.74
C MET A 190 -35.93 30.09 3.38
N MET A 191 -35.78 30.50 2.12
CA MET A 191 -36.10 31.85 1.67
C MET A 191 -37.58 32.19 1.86
N ILE A 192 -38.47 31.22 1.61
CA ILE A 192 -39.92 31.37 1.76
C ILE A 192 -40.32 31.39 3.25
N SER A 193 -39.66 30.61 4.10
CA SER A 193 -39.88 30.60 5.55
C SER A 193 -39.20 31.77 6.29
N PHE A 194 -38.29 32.50 5.64
CA PHE A 194 -37.48 33.55 6.28
C PHE A 194 -38.28 34.67 6.96
N PRO A 195 -39.37 35.21 6.37
CA PRO A 195 -40.17 36.28 6.99
C PRO A 195 -40.82 35.86 8.31
N GLU A 196 -41.15 34.57 8.46
CA GLU A 196 -41.81 34.05 9.64
C GLU A 196 -40.87 34.00 10.87
N TYR A 197 -39.56 33.82 10.65
CA TYR A 197 -38.55 33.84 11.71
C TYR A 197 -38.27 35.23 12.28
N PHE A 198 -38.50 36.31 11.52
CA PHE A 198 -38.21 37.69 11.92
C PHE A 198 -39.45 38.50 12.33
N GLY A 199 -40.62 37.85 12.32
CA GLY A 199 -41.90 38.44 12.69
C GLY A 199 -42.67 38.96 11.49
N LEU A 200 -43.90 38.47 11.33
CA LEU A 200 -44.74 38.74 10.17
C LEU A 200 -45.25 40.20 10.12
N GLY A 201 -45.10 40.86 8.98
CA GLY A 201 -45.90 42.01 8.60
C GLY A 201 -47.36 41.62 8.31
N THR A 202 -48.30 42.59 8.27
CA THR A 202 -49.73 42.34 8.01
C THR A 202 -49.99 41.72 6.63
N PHE A 203 -49.15 42.00 5.64
CA PHE A 203 -49.20 41.43 4.29
C PHE A 203 -48.89 39.92 4.26
N GLU A 204 -47.99 39.46 5.14
CA GLU A 204 -47.44 38.11 5.10
C GLU A 204 -48.41 37.07 5.70
N ARG A 205 -49.30 37.49 6.61
CA ARG A 205 -50.34 36.62 7.16
C ARG A 205 -51.34 36.13 6.11
N ASN A 206 -51.60 36.93 5.07
CA ASN A 206 -52.53 36.57 3.99
C ASN A 206 -51.96 35.50 3.04
N TYR A 207 -50.62 35.35 2.99
CA TYR A 207 -49.93 34.40 2.11
C TYR A 207 -49.33 33.20 2.86
N ALA A 208 -49.45 33.14 4.19
CA ALA A 208 -48.88 32.08 5.02
C ALA A 208 -49.28 30.67 4.55
N GLN A 209 -50.55 30.46 4.19
CA GLN A 209 -51.02 29.18 3.64
C GLN A 209 -50.39 28.85 2.29
N LEU A 210 -50.27 29.83 1.40
CA LEU A 210 -49.62 29.66 0.09
C LEU A 210 -48.15 29.27 0.27
N PHE A 211 -47.43 29.97 1.14
CA PHE A 211 -46.03 29.70 1.46
C PHE A 211 -45.85 28.31 2.09
N GLY A 212 -46.74 27.91 2.99
CA GLY A 212 -46.76 26.56 3.56
C GLY A 212 -46.92 25.46 2.51
N VAL A 213 -47.89 25.61 1.59
CA VAL A 213 -48.10 24.63 0.51
C VAL A 213 -46.91 24.56 -0.45
N VAL A 214 -46.31 25.71 -0.79
CA VAL A 214 -45.11 25.75 -1.64
C VAL A 214 -43.93 25.07 -0.94
N ASN A 215 -43.76 25.28 0.37
CA ASN A 215 -42.74 24.60 1.18
C ASN A 215 -42.96 23.07 1.25
N LEU A 216 -44.21 22.61 1.30
CA LEU A 216 -44.54 21.18 1.19
C LEU A 216 -44.16 20.61 -0.20
N LEU A 217 -44.35 21.39 -1.25
CA LEU A 217 -43.99 20.96 -2.60
C LEU A 217 -42.47 20.81 -2.78
N PHE A 218 -41.66 21.67 -2.13
CA PHE A 218 -40.20 21.53 -2.11
C PHE A 218 -39.69 20.35 -1.27
N THR A 219 -40.42 19.93 -0.24
CA THR A 219 -40.00 18.80 0.61
C THR A 219 -40.19 17.43 -0.07
N LEU A 220 -41.17 17.28 -0.96
CA LEU A 220 -41.43 16.04 -1.70
C LEU A 220 -40.22 15.50 -2.50
N PRO A 221 -39.60 16.27 -3.43
CA PRO A 221 -38.44 15.79 -4.18
C PRO A 221 -37.25 15.51 -3.26
N ILE A 222 -37.07 16.29 -2.20
CA ILE A 222 -36.03 16.04 -1.21
C ILE A 222 -36.23 14.70 -0.50
N MET A 223 -37.45 14.42 -0.03
CA MET A 223 -37.74 13.20 0.73
C MET A 223 -37.63 11.96 -0.18
N LEU A 224 -38.28 12.01 -1.35
CA LEU A 224 -38.42 10.85 -2.23
C LEU A 224 -37.15 10.53 -3.04
N TYR A 225 -36.41 11.56 -3.49
CA TYR A 225 -35.21 11.36 -4.32
C TYR A 225 -33.91 11.49 -3.52
N SER A 226 -33.73 12.59 -2.79
CA SER A 226 -32.51 12.84 -2.03
C SER A 226 -32.40 11.95 -0.80
N GLY A 227 -33.51 11.72 -0.09
CA GLY A 227 -33.62 10.84 1.08
C GLY A 227 -33.68 9.33 0.78
N GLN A 228 -33.86 8.93 -0.49
CA GLN A 228 -34.15 7.54 -0.90
C GLN A 228 -33.21 6.49 -0.28
N ASP A 229 -31.92 6.78 -0.17
CA ASP A 229 -30.93 5.80 0.28
C ASP A 229 -31.11 5.43 1.75
N TYR A 230 -31.59 6.37 2.58
CA TYR A 230 -31.88 6.14 3.99
C TYR A 230 -33.07 5.20 4.15
N PHE A 231 -34.17 5.45 3.42
CA PHE A 231 -35.34 4.57 3.41
C PHE A 231 -35.00 3.14 2.97
N VAL A 232 -34.27 3.00 1.86
CA VAL A 232 -33.87 1.67 1.35
C VAL A 232 -32.98 0.94 2.34
N SER A 233 -32.04 1.64 2.98
CA SER A 233 -31.16 1.08 4.00
C SER A 233 -31.95 0.57 5.22
N SER A 234 -32.83 1.40 5.78
CA SER A 234 -33.65 1.05 6.94
C SER A 234 -34.57 -0.14 6.68
N ILE A 235 -35.25 -0.18 5.52
CA ILE A 235 -36.13 -1.31 5.16
C ILE A 235 -35.33 -2.61 5.06
N LYS A 236 -34.15 -2.57 4.42
CA LYS A 236 -33.27 -3.75 4.31
C LYS A 236 -32.79 -4.22 5.68
N SER A 237 -32.37 -3.32 6.55
CA SER A 237 -31.86 -3.68 7.88
C SER A 237 -32.96 -4.28 8.77
N ILE A 238 -34.16 -3.69 8.77
CA ILE A 238 -35.32 -4.26 9.49
C ILE A 238 -35.64 -5.67 8.98
N ARG A 239 -35.67 -5.88 7.66
CA ARG A 239 -35.89 -7.22 7.06
C ARG A 239 -34.82 -8.25 7.44
N GLN A 240 -33.61 -7.80 7.76
CA GLN A 240 -32.50 -8.65 8.19
C GLN A 240 -32.45 -8.85 9.72
N GLY A 241 -33.43 -8.35 10.46
CA GLY A 241 -33.47 -8.44 11.92
C GLY A 241 -32.36 -7.64 12.62
N ARG A 242 -31.81 -6.61 11.96
CA ARG A 242 -30.74 -5.76 12.51
C ARG A 242 -31.19 -4.30 12.52
N LEU A 243 -30.92 -3.60 13.62
CA LEU A 243 -31.13 -2.16 13.69
C LEU A 243 -29.85 -1.43 13.29
N ASN A 244 -29.93 -0.54 12.30
CA ASN A 244 -28.81 0.29 11.84
C ASN A 244 -29.03 1.77 12.22
N LEU A 245 -28.07 2.63 11.89
CA LEU A 245 -28.11 4.06 12.20
C LEU A 245 -29.12 4.85 11.33
N ASP A 246 -29.53 4.29 10.19
CA ASP A 246 -30.45 4.96 9.27
C ASP A 246 -31.91 4.85 9.76
N ILE A 247 -32.24 3.91 10.66
CA ILE A 247 -33.61 3.69 11.16
C ILE A 247 -34.14 4.90 11.95
N PRO A 248 -33.47 5.41 13.01
CA PRO A 248 -33.94 6.59 13.74
C PRO A 248 -34.06 7.82 12.85
N LEU A 249 -33.12 7.97 11.91
CA LEU A 249 -33.11 9.09 10.97
C LEU A 249 -34.31 9.03 10.02
N THR A 250 -34.59 7.85 9.44
CA THR A 250 -35.74 7.64 8.57
C THR A 250 -37.06 7.89 9.31
N LEU A 251 -37.15 7.45 10.57
CA LEU A 251 -38.32 7.72 11.42
C LEU A 251 -38.47 9.23 11.67
N GLY A 252 -37.38 9.94 11.97
CA GLY A 252 -37.38 11.40 12.15
C GLY A 252 -37.85 12.15 10.90
N ILE A 253 -37.39 11.73 9.71
CA ILE A 253 -37.81 12.28 8.41
C ILE A 253 -39.32 12.11 8.21
N ILE A 254 -39.85 10.91 8.44
CA ILE A 254 -41.28 10.62 8.29
C ILE A 254 -42.11 11.47 9.24
N VAL A 255 -41.70 11.54 10.51
CA VAL A 255 -42.46 12.26 11.54
C VAL A 255 -42.44 13.77 11.29
N LEU A 256 -41.29 14.35 10.93
CA LEU A 256 -41.21 15.77 10.57
C LEU A 256 -42.07 16.09 9.35
N PHE A 257 -42.09 15.24 8.34
CA PHE A 257 -42.92 15.43 7.15
C PHE A 257 -44.42 15.39 7.50
N LEU A 258 -44.87 14.33 8.18
CA LEU A 258 -46.28 14.18 8.56
C LEU A 258 -46.76 15.31 9.48
N ARG A 259 -45.92 15.73 10.42
CA ARG A 259 -46.19 16.88 11.30
C ARG A 259 -46.31 18.18 10.51
N SER A 260 -45.40 18.42 9.57
CA SER A 260 -45.43 19.63 8.74
C SER A 260 -46.68 19.68 7.86
N VAL A 261 -47.06 18.54 7.28
CA VAL A 261 -48.32 18.41 6.51
C VAL A 261 -49.52 18.75 7.40
N TRP A 262 -49.57 18.19 8.62
CA TRP A 262 -50.67 18.46 9.55
C TRP A 262 -50.76 19.94 9.94
N GLU A 263 -49.66 20.54 10.40
CA GLU A 263 -49.65 21.94 10.88
C GLU A 263 -50.03 22.94 9.78
N ILE A 264 -49.54 22.72 8.55
CA ILE A 264 -49.83 23.59 7.40
C ILE A 264 -51.29 23.44 6.95
N LEU A 265 -51.82 22.21 6.89
CA LEU A 265 -53.21 21.97 6.45
C LEU A 265 -54.24 22.43 7.49
N THR A 266 -53.93 22.28 8.77
CA THR A 266 -54.82 22.72 9.87
C THR A 266 -54.68 24.20 10.21
N GLY A 267 -53.67 24.88 9.66
CA GLY A 267 -53.37 26.27 9.98
C GLY A 267 -52.87 26.49 11.40
N SER A 268 -52.48 25.41 12.11
CA SER A 268 -51.99 25.50 13.49
C SER A 268 -50.55 26.01 13.59
N GLY A 269 -49.80 26.04 12.47
CA GLY A 269 -48.45 26.57 12.40
C GLY A 269 -47.84 26.46 11.00
N ALA A 270 -46.63 26.99 10.86
CA ALA A 270 -45.85 27.01 9.61
C ALA A 270 -45.42 25.64 9.08
N GLY A 271 -45.41 24.62 9.94
CA GLY A 271 -44.71 23.36 9.71
C GLY A 271 -43.19 23.48 9.84
N PHE A 272 -42.49 22.37 9.60
CA PHE A 272 -41.03 22.22 9.69
C PHE A 272 -40.42 21.77 8.35
N SER A 273 -41.05 22.16 7.24
CA SER A 273 -40.67 21.72 5.89
C SER A 273 -39.26 22.20 5.50
N ASP A 274 -38.93 23.43 5.83
CA ASP A 274 -37.61 24.04 5.66
C ASP A 274 -36.52 23.29 6.47
N THR A 275 -36.87 22.93 7.70
CA THR A 275 -35.99 22.19 8.60
C THR A 275 -35.73 20.78 8.09
N LEU A 276 -36.76 20.09 7.58
CA LEU A 276 -36.60 18.79 6.92
C LEU A 276 -35.68 18.89 5.69
N CYS A 277 -35.84 19.94 4.89
CA CYS A 277 -34.96 20.19 3.74
C CYS A 277 -33.51 20.40 4.16
N GLY A 278 -33.29 21.24 5.19
CA GLY A 278 -31.97 21.51 5.75
C GLY A 278 -31.31 20.26 6.32
N LEU A 279 -32.06 19.46 7.10
CA LEU A 279 -31.60 18.20 7.67
C LEU A 279 -31.04 17.26 6.57
N LEU A 280 -31.82 16.99 5.53
CA LEU A 280 -31.41 16.10 4.44
C LEU A 280 -30.24 16.67 3.63
N PHE A 281 -30.21 17.98 3.39
CA PHE A 281 -29.10 18.65 2.71
C PHE A 281 -27.78 18.49 3.46
N PHE A 282 -27.76 18.81 4.77
CA PHE A 282 -26.55 18.71 5.58
C PHE A 282 -26.09 17.25 5.76
N LEU A 283 -27.01 16.29 5.89
CA LEU A 283 -26.67 14.87 5.96
C LEU A 283 -26.02 14.36 4.67
N LEU A 284 -26.52 14.77 3.51
CA LEU A 284 -25.93 14.40 2.23
C LEU A 284 -24.54 15.03 2.02
N ILE A 285 -24.35 16.29 2.45
CA ILE A 285 -23.02 16.93 2.47
C ILE A 285 -22.07 16.12 3.35
N GLY A 286 -22.49 15.78 4.57
CA GLY A 286 -21.70 14.94 5.49
C GLY A 286 -21.28 13.62 4.85
N ARG A 287 -22.22 12.95 4.16
CA ARG A 287 -21.95 11.70 3.41
C ARG A 287 -20.99 11.90 2.24
N TRP A 288 -21.04 13.04 1.56
CA TRP A 288 -20.12 13.35 0.46
C TRP A 288 -18.70 13.62 0.97
N VAL A 289 -18.56 14.37 2.06
CA VAL A 289 -17.27 14.56 2.73
C VAL A 289 -16.70 13.21 3.18
N GLN A 290 -17.54 12.35 3.76
CA GLN A 290 -17.16 10.98 4.12
C GLN A 290 -16.67 10.17 2.90
N GLN A 291 -17.45 10.09 1.83
CA GLN A 291 -17.10 9.31 0.63
C GLN A 291 -15.82 9.81 -0.05
N LYS A 292 -15.69 11.13 -0.19
CA LYS A 292 -14.53 11.74 -0.83
C LYS A 292 -13.27 11.49 -0.01
N THR A 293 -13.37 11.55 1.31
CA THR A 293 -12.24 11.19 2.18
C THR A 293 -11.89 9.71 2.02
N TYR A 294 -12.88 8.81 2.11
CA TYR A 294 -12.65 7.35 2.05
C TYR A 294 -12.09 6.87 0.70
N HIS A 295 -12.58 7.39 -0.43
CA HIS A 295 -12.14 6.97 -1.77
C HIS A 295 -10.71 7.42 -2.11
N HIS A 296 -10.20 8.47 -1.47
CA HIS A 296 -8.79 8.85 -1.57
C HIS A 296 -7.87 7.92 -0.76
N LEU A 297 -8.43 7.08 0.11
CA LEU A 297 -7.71 6.28 1.11
C LEU A 297 -7.72 4.77 0.80
N SER A 298 -8.60 4.29 -0.09
CA SER A 298 -8.67 2.87 -0.48
C SER A 298 -7.76 2.57 -1.68
N PHE A 299 -6.45 2.47 -1.46
CA PHE A 299 -5.53 1.86 -2.43
C PHE A 299 -5.49 0.33 -2.19
N GLU A 300 -6.49 -0.39 -2.70
CA GLU A 300 -6.35 -1.84 -2.81
C GLU A 300 -5.37 -2.16 -3.95
N ARG A 301 -4.14 -2.56 -3.59
CA ARG A 301 -3.22 -3.22 -4.53
C ARG A 301 -3.74 -4.66 -4.72
N ASP A 302 -4.03 -5.01 -5.96
CA ASP A 302 -4.52 -6.34 -6.35
C ASP A 302 -3.41 -7.06 -7.13
N TYR A 303 -3.45 -8.39 -7.21
CA TYR A 303 -2.44 -9.19 -7.93
C TYR A 303 -2.24 -8.73 -9.40
N ARG A 304 -3.28 -8.11 -9.98
CA ARG A 304 -3.27 -7.49 -11.32
C ARG A 304 -2.25 -6.35 -11.49
N SER A 305 -1.71 -5.82 -10.39
CA SER A 305 -0.62 -4.83 -10.43
C SER A 305 0.74 -5.44 -10.79
N TYR A 306 0.86 -6.77 -10.81
CA TYR A 306 2.14 -7.46 -11.00
C TYR A 306 2.25 -8.24 -12.32
N PHE A 307 1.12 -8.47 -13.00
CA PHE A 307 1.14 -9.11 -14.31
C PHE A 307 1.35 -8.08 -15.44
N PRO A 308 2.10 -8.45 -16.50
CA PRO A 308 2.23 -7.61 -17.68
C PRO A 308 0.89 -7.48 -18.41
N VAL A 309 0.71 -6.41 -19.19
CA VAL A 309 -0.53 -6.19 -19.95
C VAL A 309 -0.67 -7.18 -21.12
N ALA A 310 0.46 -7.65 -21.65
CA ALA A 310 0.54 -8.50 -22.82
C ALA A 310 1.61 -9.58 -22.65
N VAL A 311 1.50 -10.63 -23.44
CA VAL A 311 2.48 -11.72 -23.54
C VAL A 311 2.71 -12.06 -25.01
N THR A 312 3.89 -12.59 -25.32
CA THR A 312 4.20 -13.07 -26.68
C THR A 312 3.62 -14.47 -26.84
N LYS A 313 2.67 -14.63 -27.76
CA LYS A 313 2.12 -15.92 -28.19
C LYS A 313 2.83 -16.38 -29.47
N ILE A 314 3.12 -17.66 -29.58
CA ILE A 314 3.60 -18.30 -30.81
C ILE A 314 2.40 -18.89 -31.53
N ASP A 315 2.08 -18.38 -32.72
CA ASP A 315 0.98 -18.84 -33.56
C ASP A 315 1.52 -19.25 -34.93
N ALA A 316 1.35 -20.51 -35.31
CA ALA A 316 1.92 -21.11 -36.54
C ALA A 316 3.43 -20.87 -36.77
N GLY A 317 4.22 -20.65 -35.70
CA GLY A 317 5.66 -20.39 -35.78
C GLY A 317 6.04 -18.91 -35.86
N GLU A 318 5.07 -18.01 -35.92
CA GLU A 318 5.28 -16.57 -35.82
C GLU A 318 5.02 -16.06 -34.40
N GLU A 319 5.83 -15.10 -33.96
CA GLU A 319 5.64 -14.43 -32.67
C GLU A 319 4.63 -13.29 -32.80
N LYS A 320 3.56 -13.36 -32.02
CA LYS A 320 2.51 -12.34 -31.96
C LYS A 320 2.25 -11.91 -30.53
N THR A 321 2.33 -10.60 -30.27
CA THR A 321 1.98 -10.07 -28.96
C THR A 321 0.46 -10.02 -28.78
N VAL A 322 -0.05 -10.60 -27.70
CA VAL A 322 -1.48 -10.64 -27.40
C VAL A 322 -1.77 -10.12 -25.99
N ALA A 323 -2.95 -9.54 -25.79
CA ALA A 323 -3.41 -9.10 -24.48
C ALA A 323 -3.47 -10.30 -23.53
N LEU A 324 -3.05 -10.12 -22.28
CA LEU A 324 -3.03 -11.24 -21.32
C LEU A 324 -4.43 -11.79 -21.01
N SER A 325 -5.47 -10.97 -21.16
CA SER A 325 -6.87 -11.39 -21.04
C SER A 325 -7.35 -12.27 -22.20
N ALA A 326 -6.65 -12.25 -23.35
CA ALA A 326 -6.97 -13.05 -24.52
C ALA A 326 -6.32 -14.45 -24.47
N LEU A 327 -5.47 -14.71 -23.46
CA LEU A 327 -4.76 -15.98 -23.31
C LEU A 327 -5.73 -17.12 -22.99
N GLN A 328 -5.66 -18.20 -23.77
CA GLN A 328 -6.48 -19.39 -23.61
C GLN A 328 -5.62 -20.61 -23.25
N VAL A 329 -6.27 -21.64 -22.71
CA VAL A 329 -5.62 -22.93 -22.46
C VAL A 329 -5.21 -23.53 -23.80
N GLY A 330 -3.98 -24.04 -23.88
CA GLY A 330 -3.35 -24.55 -25.11
C GLY A 330 -2.58 -23.50 -25.91
N ASP A 331 -2.64 -22.22 -25.53
CA ASP A 331 -1.81 -21.20 -26.16
C ASP A 331 -0.34 -21.44 -25.85
N ARG A 332 0.51 -21.34 -26.88
CA ARG A 332 1.97 -21.37 -26.74
C ARG A 332 2.50 -19.96 -26.51
N ILE A 333 3.23 -19.75 -25.44
CA ILE A 333 3.79 -18.46 -25.08
C ILE A 333 5.31 -18.52 -25.04
N LEU A 334 5.95 -17.43 -25.43
CA LEU A 334 7.39 -17.23 -25.34
C LEU A 334 7.68 -16.32 -24.14
N ILE A 335 8.49 -16.82 -23.20
CA ILE A 335 8.94 -16.06 -22.02
C ILE A 335 10.44 -15.85 -22.13
N ARG A 336 10.85 -14.59 -22.22
CA ARG A 336 12.27 -14.19 -22.33
C ARG A 336 12.92 -14.03 -20.97
N ASN A 337 14.24 -13.84 -20.98
CA ASN A 337 14.98 -13.48 -19.78
C ASN A 337 14.35 -12.26 -19.10
N ASN A 338 14.16 -12.36 -17.80
CA ASN A 338 13.54 -11.40 -16.91
C ASN A 338 12.05 -11.14 -17.13
N GLU A 339 11.37 -11.91 -17.97
CA GLU A 339 9.91 -11.83 -18.09
C GLU A 339 9.21 -12.68 -17.02
N ILE A 340 8.05 -12.20 -16.57
CA ILE A 340 7.21 -12.89 -15.59
C ILE A 340 6.31 -13.86 -16.35
N ILE A 341 6.20 -15.08 -15.83
CA ILE A 341 5.30 -16.10 -16.32
C ILE A 341 3.87 -15.74 -15.90
N PRO A 342 2.94 -15.45 -16.83
CA PRO A 342 1.66 -14.88 -16.48
C PRO A 342 0.58 -15.90 -16.10
N ALA A 343 0.76 -17.16 -16.49
CA ALA A 343 -0.22 -18.23 -16.40
C ALA A 343 0.46 -19.52 -15.95
N ASP A 344 -0.28 -20.46 -15.36
CA ASP A 344 0.30 -21.77 -15.09
C ASP A 344 0.46 -22.49 -16.42
N ALA A 345 1.69 -22.87 -16.76
CA ALA A 345 2.05 -23.35 -18.09
C ALA A 345 3.06 -24.50 -18.02
N ILE A 346 3.08 -25.39 -19.01
CA ILE A 346 4.04 -26.50 -19.11
C ILE A 346 5.23 -26.09 -19.95
N LEU A 347 6.44 -26.44 -19.52
CA LEU A 347 7.66 -26.20 -20.28
C LEU A 347 7.73 -27.10 -21.53
N LEU A 348 7.71 -26.49 -22.72
CA LEU A 348 7.85 -27.19 -23.99
C LEU A 348 9.30 -27.20 -24.51
N LYS A 349 10.04 -26.09 -24.32
CA LYS A 349 11.38 -25.93 -24.88
C LYS A 349 12.21 -24.90 -24.13
N GLY A 350 13.52 -25.13 -24.07
CA GLY A 350 14.51 -24.27 -23.42
C GLY A 350 14.91 -24.75 -22.02
N ALA A 351 15.99 -24.19 -21.49
CA ALA A 351 16.41 -24.39 -20.10
C ALA A 351 15.68 -23.38 -19.22
N ALA A 352 14.75 -23.87 -18.41
CA ALA A 352 13.98 -23.03 -17.50
C ALA A 352 14.68 -22.98 -16.14
N CYS A 353 15.10 -21.77 -15.77
CA CYS A 353 15.68 -21.49 -14.47
C CYS A 353 14.82 -20.37 -13.88
N ILE A 354 13.91 -20.74 -12.99
CA ILE A 354 12.80 -19.88 -12.58
C ILE A 354 13.08 -19.31 -11.21
N ASP A 355 13.25 -17.99 -11.17
CA ASP A 355 13.26 -17.24 -9.94
C ASP A 355 11.83 -17.05 -9.44
N PHE A 356 11.50 -17.75 -8.36
CA PHE A 356 10.22 -17.64 -7.67
C PHE A 356 10.26 -16.63 -6.52
N SER A 357 11.31 -15.80 -6.37
CA SER A 357 11.39 -14.77 -5.33
C SER A 357 10.10 -13.96 -5.22
N PHE A 358 9.49 -13.62 -6.35
CA PHE A 358 8.22 -12.90 -6.39
C PHE A 358 7.03 -13.63 -5.71
N VAL A 359 7.02 -14.96 -5.69
CA VAL A 359 5.90 -15.80 -5.19
C VAL A 359 6.24 -16.50 -3.88
N THR A 360 7.42 -17.12 -3.82
CA THR A 360 7.92 -17.89 -2.70
C THR A 360 8.90 -17.10 -1.85
N GLY A 361 9.47 -16.00 -2.38
CA GLY A 361 10.48 -15.19 -1.71
C GLY A 361 11.91 -15.65 -1.83
N GLU A 362 12.09 -16.94 -2.07
CA GLU A 362 13.38 -17.57 -2.19
C GLU A 362 14.09 -17.04 -3.44
N SER A 363 15.26 -16.43 -3.24
CA SER A 363 16.04 -15.82 -4.32
C SER A 363 16.88 -16.83 -5.12
N ASN A 364 16.81 -18.11 -4.76
CA ASN A 364 17.51 -19.18 -5.47
C ASN A 364 16.62 -19.64 -6.63
N PRO A 365 17.04 -19.42 -7.89
CA PRO A 365 16.30 -19.92 -9.03
C PRO A 365 16.19 -21.45 -8.99
N VAL A 366 15.02 -21.96 -9.39
CA VAL A 366 14.74 -23.40 -9.44
C VAL A 366 14.81 -23.86 -10.89
N ASP A 367 15.63 -24.87 -11.14
CA ASP A 367 15.71 -25.50 -12.45
C ASP A 367 14.44 -26.33 -12.73
N LYS A 368 13.94 -26.20 -13.96
CA LYS A 368 12.74 -26.88 -14.45
C LYS A 368 13.06 -27.69 -15.71
N ILE A 369 12.60 -28.94 -15.71
CA ILE A 369 12.79 -29.86 -16.83
C ILE A 369 11.60 -29.82 -17.78
N LEU A 370 11.82 -30.25 -19.02
CA LEU A 370 10.78 -30.31 -20.06
C LEU A 370 9.59 -31.16 -19.58
N GLY A 371 8.37 -30.67 -19.83
CA GLY A 371 7.13 -31.32 -19.40
C GLY A 371 6.67 -30.96 -17.98
N GLU A 372 7.48 -30.25 -17.18
CA GLU A 372 7.01 -29.77 -15.88
C GLU A 372 6.10 -28.54 -15.99
N ILE A 373 5.17 -28.44 -15.03
CA ILE A 373 4.35 -27.25 -14.84
C ILE A 373 5.18 -26.16 -14.14
N ILE A 374 5.20 -24.99 -14.74
CA ILE A 374 5.72 -23.75 -14.19
C ILE A 374 4.55 -22.87 -13.80
N TYR A 375 4.52 -22.46 -12.52
CA TYR A 375 3.42 -21.67 -11.97
C TYR A 375 3.54 -20.18 -12.32
N ALA A 376 2.39 -19.52 -12.43
CA ALA A 376 2.33 -18.08 -12.65
C ALA A 376 3.05 -17.30 -11.54
N GLY A 377 3.74 -16.21 -11.92
CA GLY A 377 4.51 -15.34 -11.04
C GLY A 377 6.00 -15.63 -10.97
N GLY A 378 6.46 -16.79 -11.45
CA GLY A 378 7.89 -17.07 -11.61
C GLY A 378 8.51 -16.19 -12.70
N LYS A 379 9.80 -15.86 -12.55
CA LYS A 379 10.57 -15.04 -13.49
C LYS A 379 11.69 -15.88 -14.11
N GLN A 380 11.76 -15.93 -15.43
CA GLN A 380 12.84 -16.65 -16.11
C GLN A 380 14.15 -15.86 -16.00
N THR A 381 15.25 -16.50 -15.57
CA THR A 381 16.55 -15.83 -15.37
C THR A 381 17.60 -16.14 -16.45
N GLU A 382 17.38 -17.18 -17.24
CA GLU A 382 18.30 -17.65 -18.27
C GLU A 382 17.79 -17.36 -19.70
N GLN A 383 17.89 -18.33 -20.61
CA GLN A 383 17.51 -18.19 -22.02
C GLN A 383 15.98 -18.15 -22.18
N ALA A 384 15.50 -17.73 -23.35
CA ALA A 384 14.07 -17.74 -23.62
C ALA A 384 13.51 -19.18 -23.59
N ILE A 385 12.31 -19.32 -23.03
CA ILE A 385 11.60 -20.60 -22.90
C ILE A 385 10.24 -20.53 -23.59
N GLU A 386 9.83 -21.64 -24.19
CA GLU A 386 8.50 -21.80 -24.78
C GLU A 386 7.63 -22.61 -23.81
N LEU A 387 6.46 -22.08 -23.46
CA LEU A 387 5.51 -22.68 -22.53
C LEU A 387 4.14 -22.89 -23.17
N GLU A 388 3.39 -23.89 -22.73
CA GLU A 388 1.98 -24.10 -23.10
C GLU A 388 1.06 -23.81 -21.92
N VAL A 389 0.10 -22.91 -22.11
CA VAL A 389 -0.81 -22.48 -21.04
C VAL A 389 -1.74 -23.63 -20.63
N VAL A 390 -1.71 -24.01 -19.36
CA VAL A 390 -2.58 -25.06 -18.78
C VAL A 390 -3.76 -24.44 -18.04
N LYS A 391 -3.52 -23.33 -17.33
CA LYS A 391 -4.59 -22.56 -16.67
C LYS A 391 -4.49 -21.09 -17.04
N PRO A 392 -5.61 -20.45 -17.40
CA PRO A 392 -5.60 -19.02 -17.71
C PRO A 392 -5.27 -18.21 -16.45
N VAL A 393 -4.79 -16.98 -16.63
CA VAL A 393 -4.31 -16.09 -15.55
C VAL A 393 -5.32 -15.94 -14.41
N SER A 394 -6.61 -15.86 -14.73
CA SER A 394 -7.69 -15.72 -13.72
C SER A 394 -7.87 -16.94 -12.81
N GLN A 395 -7.33 -18.09 -13.20
CA GLN A 395 -7.44 -19.39 -12.53
C GLN A 395 -6.08 -19.96 -12.12
N SER A 396 -4.99 -19.20 -12.31
CA SER A 396 -3.64 -19.63 -11.98
C SER A 396 -3.46 -19.81 -10.47
N TYR A 397 -2.45 -20.58 -10.09
CA TYR A 397 -2.09 -20.82 -8.68
C TYR A 397 -1.93 -19.50 -7.90
N LEU A 398 -1.21 -18.52 -8.45
CA LEU A 398 -1.02 -17.22 -7.82
C LEU A 398 -2.34 -16.45 -7.63
N THR A 399 -3.22 -16.48 -8.63
CA THR A 399 -4.55 -15.85 -8.53
C THR A 399 -5.44 -16.59 -7.53
N SER A 400 -5.32 -17.91 -7.43
CA SER A 400 -6.03 -18.72 -6.43
C SER A 400 -5.58 -18.38 -5.01
N LEU A 401 -4.26 -18.19 -4.79
CA LEU A 401 -3.72 -17.77 -3.49
C LEU A 401 -4.27 -16.41 -3.06
N TRP A 402 -4.56 -15.51 -4.00
CA TRP A 402 -5.14 -14.19 -3.74
C TRP A 402 -6.68 -14.21 -3.59
N ASN A 403 -7.38 -15.05 -4.37
CA ASN A 403 -8.84 -15.18 -4.33
C ASN A 403 -9.33 -16.04 -3.14
N ASP A 404 -8.58 -17.05 -2.71
CA ASP A 404 -8.89 -17.84 -1.51
C ASP A 404 -8.78 -17.00 -0.23
N GLN A 405 -8.05 -15.88 -0.25
CA GLN A 405 -8.09 -14.91 0.86
C GLN A 405 -9.45 -14.23 1.01
N LYS A 406 -10.24 -14.10 -0.06
CA LYS A 406 -11.61 -13.58 0.01
C LYS A 406 -12.63 -14.65 0.39
N ASN A 407 -12.33 -15.93 0.11
CA ASN A 407 -13.29 -17.03 0.20
C ASN A 407 -13.12 -17.99 1.38
N LYS A 408 -12.06 -17.91 2.20
CA LYS A 408 -12.02 -18.68 3.46
C LYS A 408 -13.01 -18.11 4.49
N LYS A 409 -14.22 -18.68 4.42
CA LYS A 409 -15.26 -18.71 5.45
C LYS A 409 -14.66 -19.13 6.79
N GLY A 410 -14.74 -18.19 7.73
CA GLY A 410 -14.37 -18.33 9.13
C GLY A 410 -14.45 -16.94 9.75
N GLN A 411 -15.63 -16.32 9.67
CA GLN A 411 -15.91 -15.01 10.26
C GLN A 411 -15.73 -15.07 11.79
N VAL A 412 -14.51 -14.93 12.28
CA VAL A 412 -14.30 -13.99 13.37
C VAL A 412 -14.16 -12.64 12.68
N SER A 413 -15.30 -12.06 12.24
CA SER A 413 -15.28 -10.67 11.83
C SER A 413 -14.83 -9.92 13.07
N PHE A 414 -13.60 -9.41 13.08
CA PHE A 414 -13.21 -8.45 14.09
C PHE A 414 -14.15 -7.27 13.88
N GLN A 415 -15.21 -7.23 14.69
CA GLN A 415 -16.16 -6.14 14.64
C GLN A 415 -15.37 -4.95 15.14
N SER A 416 -15.11 -3.99 14.25
CA SER A 416 -14.49 -2.73 14.62
C SER A 416 -15.18 -2.20 15.87
N PHE A 417 -14.42 -1.54 16.73
CA PHE A 417 -14.94 -0.98 17.98
C PHE A 417 -16.26 -0.20 17.77
N SER A 418 -16.36 0.52 16.66
CA SER A 418 -17.55 1.26 16.24
C SER A 418 -18.79 0.37 15.98
N ASN A 419 -18.62 -0.81 15.39
CA ASN A 419 -19.72 -1.73 15.10
C ASN A 419 -20.31 -2.36 16.37
N LYS A 420 -19.49 -2.66 17.38
CA LYS A 420 -19.96 -3.18 18.68
C LYS A 420 -20.87 -2.18 19.38
N ILE A 421 -20.49 -0.90 19.38
CA ILE A 421 -21.26 0.19 20.02
C ILE A 421 -22.54 0.47 19.24
N SER A 422 -22.45 0.52 17.90
CA SER A 422 -23.60 0.83 17.03
C SER A 422 -24.78 -0.15 17.20
N ARG A 423 -24.51 -1.41 17.59
CA ARG A 423 -25.56 -2.43 17.82
C ARG A 423 -26.52 -2.06 18.95
N TYR A 424 -26.01 -1.50 20.05
CA TYR A 424 -26.82 -1.13 21.21
C TYR A 424 -27.34 0.29 21.15
N PHE A 425 -26.68 1.16 20.38
CA PHE A 425 -27.01 2.57 20.34
C PHE A 425 -28.41 2.84 19.78
N THR A 426 -28.76 2.27 18.62
CA THR A 426 -30.08 2.47 17.99
C THR A 426 -31.26 2.08 18.89
N PRO A 427 -31.32 0.89 19.53
CA PRO A 427 -32.44 0.55 20.40
C PRO A 427 -32.52 1.44 21.64
N ILE A 428 -31.40 1.83 22.25
CA ILE A 428 -31.37 2.77 23.39
C ILE A 428 -31.95 4.13 22.97
N LEU A 429 -31.55 4.64 21.80
CA LEU A 429 -32.03 5.92 21.30
C LEU A 429 -33.55 5.91 21.07
N LEU A 430 -34.07 4.85 20.44
CA LEU A 430 -35.51 4.71 20.21
C LEU A 430 -36.27 4.64 21.53
N LEU A 431 -35.75 3.90 22.52
CA LEU A 431 -36.36 3.82 23.85
C LEU A 431 -36.46 5.20 24.50
N ILE A 432 -35.38 6.00 24.49
CA ILE A 432 -35.37 7.36 25.04
C ILE A 432 -36.39 8.24 24.30
N ALA A 433 -36.44 8.18 22.96
CA ALA A 433 -37.38 8.96 22.17
C ALA A 433 -38.83 8.66 22.55
N PHE A 434 -39.22 7.38 22.61
CA PHE A 434 -40.57 6.98 22.99
C PHE A 434 -40.90 7.33 24.44
N ILE A 435 -39.97 7.16 25.38
CA ILE A 435 -40.18 7.57 26.78
C ILE A 435 -40.46 9.07 26.86
N SER A 436 -39.67 9.91 26.18
CA SER A 436 -39.90 11.36 26.16
C SER A 436 -41.24 11.72 25.53
N LEU A 437 -41.64 11.03 24.45
CA LEU A 437 -42.94 11.22 23.80
C LEU A 437 -44.09 10.94 24.79
N PHE A 438 -44.09 9.77 25.43
CA PHE A 438 -45.15 9.37 26.35
C PHE A 438 -45.20 10.22 27.63
N PHE A 439 -44.04 10.63 28.15
CA PHE A 439 -43.95 11.47 29.34
C PHE A 439 -44.65 12.83 29.14
N TRP A 440 -44.37 13.52 28.03
CA TRP A 440 -44.99 14.83 27.75
C TRP A 440 -46.47 14.72 27.36
N PHE A 441 -46.88 13.61 26.72
CA PHE A 441 -48.30 13.33 26.53
C PHE A 441 -49.02 13.15 27.86
N TYR A 442 -48.42 12.44 28.82
CA TYR A 442 -48.99 12.24 30.16
C TYR A 442 -49.14 13.56 30.94
N ILE A 443 -48.20 14.50 30.78
CA ILE A 443 -48.26 15.84 31.40
C ILE A 443 -49.29 16.76 30.71
N GLY A 444 -49.82 16.37 29.54
CA GLY A 444 -50.83 17.14 28.81
C GLY A 444 -50.26 18.19 27.86
N GLU A 445 -48.99 18.08 27.47
CA GLU A 445 -48.35 19.01 26.52
C GLU A 445 -47.96 18.30 25.19
N PRO A 446 -48.93 18.04 24.31
CA PRO A 446 -48.70 17.25 23.09
C PRO A 446 -47.72 17.93 22.12
N GLY A 447 -47.70 19.27 22.07
CA GLY A 447 -46.75 20.02 21.26
C GLY A 447 -45.30 19.78 21.69
N ARG A 448 -45.03 19.76 23.01
CA ARG A 448 -43.70 19.44 23.55
C ARG A 448 -43.34 17.97 23.33
N ALA A 449 -44.32 17.05 23.41
CA ALA A 449 -44.10 15.63 23.14
C ALA A 449 -43.53 15.38 21.73
N TRP A 450 -44.15 15.94 20.70
CA TRP A 450 -43.67 15.79 19.32
C TRP A 450 -42.33 16.48 19.08
N SER A 451 -42.11 17.66 19.68
CA SER A 451 -40.83 18.37 19.60
C SER A 451 -39.71 17.59 20.27
N ALA A 452 -39.95 17.01 21.46
CA ALA A 452 -38.97 16.19 22.15
C ALA A 452 -38.65 14.90 21.36
N PHE A 453 -39.66 14.19 20.87
CA PHE A 453 -39.48 12.98 20.08
C PHE A 453 -38.65 13.22 18.81
N THR A 454 -39.01 14.25 18.03
CA THR A 454 -38.28 14.59 16.80
C THR A 454 -36.86 15.08 17.09
N ALA A 455 -36.67 15.93 18.10
CA ALA A 455 -35.34 16.41 18.49
C ALA A 455 -34.43 15.27 18.93
N VAL A 456 -34.93 14.31 19.73
CA VAL A 456 -34.15 13.13 20.19
C VAL A 456 -33.72 12.27 19.02
N LEU A 457 -34.61 11.97 18.07
CA LEU A 457 -34.26 11.15 16.89
C LEU A 457 -33.19 11.80 16.00
N ILE A 458 -33.18 13.12 15.91
CA ILE A 458 -32.21 13.88 15.10
C ILE A 458 -30.88 14.00 15.83
N ILE A 459 -30.87 14.60 17.03
CA ILE A 459 -29.64 14.87 17.78
C ILE A 459 -28.94 13.60 18.24
N GLY A 460 -29.71 12.52 18.41
CA GLY A 460 -29.21 11.25 18.85
C GLY A 460 -28.33 10.54 17.84
N CYS A 461 -28.30 10.91 16.55
CA CYS A 461 -27.48 10.16 15.58
C CYS A 461 -26.00 10.16 16.00
N PRO A 462 -25.36 8.98 16.15
CA PRO A 462 -23.94 8.87 16.44
C PRO A 462 -23.12 9.00 15.15
N CYS A 463 -23.52 9.92 14.26
CA CYS A 463 -22.96 10.09 12.93
C CYS A 463 -21.45 10.38 13.00
N ALA A 464 -21.01 11.23 13.94
CA ALA A 464 -19.60 11.52 14.16
C ALA A 464 -18.80 10.35 14.77
N LEU A 465 -19.45 9.56 15.62
CA LEU A 465 -18.88 8.38 16.28
C LEU A 465 -18.59 7.24 15.28
N ALA A 466 -19.46 7.06 14.29
CA ALA A 466 -19.24 6.14 13.18
C ALA A 466 -18.04 6.54 12.30
N LEU A 467 -17.79 7.84 12.16
CA LEU A 467 -16.73 8.39 11.31
C LEU A 467 -15.37 8.49 11.99
N SER A 468 -15.32 8.59 13.31
CA SER A 468 -14.07 8.87 14.01
C SER A 468 -12.97 7.82 13.80
N SER A 469 -13.33 6.54 13.93
CA SER A 469 -12.41 5.42 13.76
C SER A 469 -11.77 5.38 12.35
N PRO A 470 -12.54 5.35 11.24
CA PRO A 470 -11.93 5.28 9.91
C PRO A 470 -11.04 6.50 9.62
N PHE A 471 -11.40 7.70 10.07
CA PHE A 471 -10.57 8.89 9.85
C PHE A 471 -9.25 8.84 10.64
N THR A 472 -9.29 8.41 11.91
CA THR A 472 -8.08 8.28 12.73
C THR A 472 -7.17 7.19 12.16
N LEU A 473 -7.72 6.01 11.87
CA LEU A 473 -6.96 4.88 11.35
C LEU A 473 -6.34 5.17 9.98
N SER A 474 -7.04 5.88 9.10
CA SER A 474 -6.47 6.29 7.82
C SER A 474 -5.37 7.35 7.96
N ALA A 475 -5.49 8.28 8.91
CA ALA A 475 -4.41 9.22 9.21
C ALA A 475 -3.17 8.48 9.75
N VAL A 476 -3.37 7.47 10.60
CA VAL A 476 -2.30 6.60 11.10
C VAL A 476 -1.66 5.80 9.98
N LEU A 477 -2.46 5.22 9.07
CA LEU A 477 -1.96 4.50 7.90
C LEU A 477 -1.01 5.38 7.07
N SER A 478 -1.43 6.63 6.79
CA SER A 478 -0.57 7.58 6.06
C SER A 478 0.72 7.93 6.82
N VAL A 479 0.73 7.90 8.16
CA VAL A 479 1.94 8.12 8.96
C VAL A 479 2.85 6.89 8.87
N PHE A 480 2.29 5.70 9.00
CA PHE A 480 3.03 4.44 8.88
C PHE A 480 3.67 4.29 7.49
N ASP A 481 2.91 4.51 6.42
CA ASP A 481 3.39 4.38 5.04
C ASP A 481 4.61 5.29 4.77
N ARG A 482 4.54 6.54 5.23
CA ARG A 482 5.65 7.52 5.10
C ARG A 482 6.90 7.13 5.87
N ASN A 483 6.77 6.27 6.87
CA ASN A 483 7.87 5.82 7.72
C ASN A 483 8.29 4.38 7.41
N GLY A 484 7.81 3.78 6.32
CA GLY A 484 8.22 2.45 5.89
C GLY A 484 7.54 1.31 6.64
N LEU A 485 6.33 1.53 7.18
CA LEU A 485 5.42 0.45 7.61
C LEU A 485 4.15 0.53 6.79
N PHE A 486 3.90 -0.46 5.95
CA PHE A 486 2.77 -0.53 5.04
C PHE A 486 1.75 -1.52 5.58
N MET A 487 0.58 -1.05 5.97
CA MET A 487 -0.48 -1.94 6.46
C MET A 487 -1.44 -2.31 5.32
N LYS A 488 -1.92 -3.56 5.32
CA LYS A 488 -2.89 -4.05 4.33
C LYS A 488 -4.25 -3.38 4.48
N ASP A 489 -4.71 -3.19 5.72
CA ASP A 489 -5.96 -2.54 6.03
C ASP A 489 -5.93 -1.82 7.40
N THR A 490 -7.02 -1.11 7.72
CA THR A 490 -7.15 -0.38 8.99
C THR A 490 -7.39 -1.31 10.19
N LEU A 491 -7.90 -2.53 9.97
CA LEU A 491 -8.13 -3.51 11.04
C LEU A 491 -6.81 -4.05 11.58
N ALA A 492 -5.80 -4.19 10.73
CA ALA A 492 -4.44 -4.56 11.13
C ALA A 492 -3.85 -3.56 12.14
N ILE A 493 -4.19 -2.26 12.07
CA ILE A 493 -3.78 -1.25 13.05
C ILE A 493 -4.48 -1.47 14.40
N GLU A 494 -5.78 -1.79 14.39
CA GLU A 494 -6.53 -2.12 15.62
C GLU A 494 -5.97 -3.39 16.28
N LYS A 495 -5.67 -4.42 15.48
CA LYS A 495 -5.00 -5.65 15.92
C LYS A 495 -3.65 -5.34 16.55
N MET A 496 -2.80 -4.56 15.87
CA MET A 496 -1.47 -4.14 16.34
C MET A 496 -1.50 -3.46 17.70
N ALA A 497 -2.50 -2.61 17.95
CA ALA A 497 -2.67 -1.95 19.24
C ALA A 497 -3.02 -2.92 20.38
N GLY A 498 -3.65 -4.05 20.05
CA GLY A 498 -4.08 -5.07 21.00
C GLY A 498 -3.05 -6.16 21.30
N ILE A 499 -1.91 -6.19 20.59
CA ILE A 499 -0.88 -7.22 20.75
C ILE A 499 -0.20 -7.13 22.13
N ASP A 500 0.08 -8.29 22.71
CA ASP A 500 0.83 -8.46 23.97
C ASP A 500 2.04 -9.39 23.85
N THR A 501 2.04 -10.30 22.85
CA THR A 501 3.13 -11.24 22.60
C THR A 501 3.72 -11.04 21.20
N LEU A 502 5.04 -10.96 21.10
CA LEU A 502 5.79 -10.80 19.84
C LEU A 502 6.63 -12.04 19.58
N VAL A 503 6.41 -12.67 18.43
CA VAL A 503 7.17 -13.84 17.97
C VAL A 503 8.00 -13.39 16.77
N PHE A 504 9.31 -13.46 16.89
CA PHE A 504 10.25 -13.12 15.81
C PHE A 504 10.70 -14.39 15.11
N ASP A 505 10.80 -14.33 13.79
CA ASP A 505 11.66 -15.24 13.05
C ASP A 505 13.12 -14.77 13.07
N LYS A 506 14.07 -15.68 12.88
CA LYS A 506 15.49 -15.34 12.84
C LYS A 506 15.93 -14.80 11.48
N THR A 507 15.62 -15.52 10.41
CA THR A 507 16.26 -15.36 9.11
C THR A 507 15.51 -14.31 8.28
N GLY A 508 16.22 -13.31 7.76
CA GLY A 508 15.62 -12.18 7.05
C GLY A 508 14.82 -11.19 7.90
N THR A 509 14.50 -11.58 9.14
CA THR A 509 13.71 -10.77 10.09
C THR A 509 14.58 -9.98 11.06
N ILE A 510 15.22 -10.63 12.04
CA ILE A 510 16.17 -9.95 12.94
C ILE A 510 17.60 -9.94 12.37
N SER A 511 17.86 -10.81 11.41
CA SER A 511 19.08 -10.81 10.61
C SER A 511 18.85 -10.15 9.25
N THR A 512 19.92 -9.62 8.67
CA THR A 512 19.91 -9.03 7.32
C THR A 512 20.29 -10.05 6.26
N LEU A 513 19.62 -10.02 5.11
CA LEU A 513 19.94 -10.92 3.97
C LEU A 513 21.15 -10.43 3.17
N HIS A 514 21.42 -9.12 3.18
CA HIS A 514 22.60 -8.53 2.56
C HIS A 514 23.85 -8.74 3.43
N GLN A 515 24.46 -9.90 3.27
CA GLN A 515 25.85 -10.15 3.68
C GLN A 515 26.79 -9.37 2.75
N GLU A 516 27.09 -8.11 3.09
CA GLU A 516 28.04 -7.29 2.33
C GLU A 516 29.50 -7.66 2.61
N GLU A 517 29.80 -8.35 3.71
CA GLU A 517 31.17 -8.67 4.11
C GLU A 517 31.35 -10.18 4.35
N LEU A 518 32.35 -10.76 3.69
CA LEU A 518 32.90 -12.10 3.98
C LEU A 518 34.25 -11.91 4.68
N PRO A 519 34.27 -11.68 6.00
CA PRO A 519 35.53 -11.51 6.71
C PRO A 519 36.40 -12.77 6.58
N PHE A 520 37.65 -12.58 6.17
CA PHE A 520 38.62 -13.65 6.12
C PHE A 520 39.30 -13.81 7.49
N LYS A 521 39.06 -14.94 8.15
CA LYS A 521 39.74 -15.33 9.39
C LYS A 521 40.99 -16.12 9.03
N GLY A 522 42.15 -15.48 9.10
CA GLY A 522 43.44 -16.06 8.74
C GLY A 522 44.41 -15.01 8.24
N SER A 523 45.45 -15.44 7.51
CA SER A 523 46.40 -14.54 6.85
C SER A 523 46.45 -14.83 5.35
N LEU A 524 46.09 -13.82 4.55
CA LEU A 524 46.16 -13.84 3.09
C LEU A 524 47.09 -12.69 2.63
N PRO A 525 48.37 -12.96 2.37
CA PRO A 525 49.26 -12.01 1.74
C PRO A 525 48.71 -11.56 0.37
N ALA A 526 49.04 -10.33 -0.07
CA ALA A 526 48.49 -9.74 -1.31
C ALA A 526 48.64 -10.64 -2.56
N THR A 527 49.75 -11.37 -2.66
CA THR A 527 50.02 -12.30 -3.77
C THR A 527 49.09 -13.53 -3.74
N GLU A 528 48.75 -14.01 -2.55
CA GLU A 528 47.86 -15.16 -2.36
C GLU A 528 46.38 -14.74 -2.44
N ALA A 529 46.05 -13.54 -2.00
CA ALA A 529 44.74 -12.93 -2.24
C ALA A 529 44.45 -12.81 -3.75
N SER A 530 45.46 -12.43 -4.54
CA SER A 530 45.38 -12.41 -6.01
C SER A 530 45.19 -13.79 -6.63
N MET A 531 45.75 -14.85 -6.01
CA MET A 531 45.50 -16.24 -6.43
C MET A 531 44.04 -16.61 -6.16
N VAL A 532 43.53 -16.37 -4.95
CA VAL A 532 42.13 -16.64 -4.57
C VAL A 532 41.15 -15.89 -5.48
N PHE A 533 41.40 -14.59 -5.70
CA PHE A 533 40.61 -13.76 -6.61
C PHE A 533 40.54 -14.34 -8.02
N SER A 534 41.69 -14.74 -8.57
CA SER A 534 41.78 -15.30 -9.93
C SER A 534 41.03 -16.62 -10.05
N VAL A 535 41.12 -17.51 -9.05
CA VAL A 535 40.42 -18.81 -9.05
C VAL A 535 38.91 -18.61 -8.91
N CYS A 536 38.44 -17.82 -7.94
CA CYS A 536 37.01 -17.59 -7.69
C CYS A 536 36.31 -16.89 -8.87
N ARG A 537 37.01 -16.04 -9.63
CA ARG A 537 36.43 -15.31 -10.77
C ARG A 537 35.89 -16.22 -11.88
N ASN A 538 36.45 -17.42 -12.03
CA ASN A 538 36.02 -18.39 -13.04
C ASN A 538 34.73 -19.14 -12.65
N SER A 539 34.32 -19.05 -11.39
CA SER A 539 33.13 -19.73 -10.88
C SER A 539 31.90 -18.83 -10.91
N ASN A 540 30.76 -19.37 -11.37
CA ASN A 540 29.46 -18.70 -11.24
C ASN A 540 28.82 -18.91 -9.86
N HIS A 541 29.43 -19.71 -8.98
CA HIS A 541 28.88 -19.97 -7.65
C HIS A 541 28.75 -18.66 -6.84
N PRO A 542 27.61 -18.39 -6.17
CA PRO A 542 27.36 -17.14 -5.45
C PRO A 542 28.46 -16.76 -4.43
N LEU A 543 28.98 -17.75 -3.70
CA LEU A 543 30.09 -17.53 -2.76
C LEU A 543 31.39 -17.10 -3.44
N SER A 544 31.72 -17.67 -4.60
CA SER A 544 32.89 -17.29 -5.37
C SER A 544 32.77 -15.86 -5.89
N ARG A 545 31.57 -15.48 -6.35
CA ARG A 545 31.28 -14.10 -6.77
C ARG A 545 31.41 -13.10 -5.61
N LYS A 546 30.93 -13.45 -4.41
CA LYS A 546 31.11 -12.62 -3.21
C LYS A 546 32.58 -12.49 -2.79
N ILE A 547 33.35 -13.58 -2.81
CA ILE A 547 34.81 -13.54 -2.51
C ILE A 547 35.54 -12.62 -3.50
N VAL A 548 35.20 -12.69 -4.78
CA VAL A 548 35.75 -11.81 -5.82
C VAL A 548 35.42 -10.34 -5.52
N GLN A 549 34.18 -10.05 -5.13
CA GLN A 549 33.74 -8.71 -4.77
C GLN A 549 34.48 -8.17 -3.53
N SER A 550 34.70 -9.00 -2.49
CA SER A 550 35.44 -8.59 -1.28
C SER A 550 36.93 -8.32 -1.53
N LEU A 551 37.49 -8.86 -2.61
CA LEU A 551 38.90 -8.73 -2.99
C LEU A 551 39.10 -7.79 -4.20
N GLN A 552 38.02 -7.13 -4.64
CA GLN A 552 38.03 -6.28 -5.83
C GLN A 552 38.77 -4.96 -5.57
N GLY A 553 39.67 -4.57 -6.47
CA GLY A 553 40.46 -3.32 -6.37
C GLY A 553 41.78 -3.43 -5.60
N THR A 554 42.04 -4.53 -4.89
CA THR A 554 43.31 -4.79 -4.18
C THR A 554 44.14 -5.93 -4.78
N CYS A 555 43.58 -6.69 -5.73
CA CYS A 555 44.17 -7.90 -6.28
C CYS A 555 44.35 -7.83 -7.80
N GLU A 556 45.43 -8.44 -8.31
CA GLU A 556 45.71 -8.56 -9.74
C GLU A 556 45.27 -9.93 -10.29
N MET A 557 44.94 -9.98 -11.59
CA MET A 557 44.62 -11.25 -12.24
C MET A 557 45.91 -12.03 -12.53
N LEU A 558 45.98 -13.27 -12.07
CA LEU A 558 47.07 -14.19 -12.33
C LEU A 558 46.66 -15.26 -13.33
N PRO A 559 47.54 -15.69 -14.25
CA PRO A 559 47.26 -16.77 -15.19
C PRO A 559 47.12 -18.10 -14.44
N ILE A 560 46.08 -18.85 -14.80
CA ILE A 560 45.76 -20.16 -14.23
C ILE A 560 46.18 -21.24 -15.22
N SER A 561 46.95 -22.22 -14.75
CA SER A 561 47.47 -23.32 -15.58
C SER A 561 46.52 -24.53 -15.63
N SER A 562 45.74 -24.75 -14.58
CA SER A 562 44.74 -25.81 -14.50
C SER A 562 43.61 -25.37 -13.56
N TYR A 563 42.37 -25.69 -13.89
CA TYR A 563 41.17 -25.31 -13.14
C TYR A 563 40.13 -26.44 -13.20
N ALA A 564 39.52 -26.77 -12.06
CA ALA A 564 38.44 -27.74 -11.96
C ALA A 564 37.46 -27.35 -10.84
N GLU A 565 36.16 -27.40 -11.14
CA GLU A 565 35.10 -27.31 -10.13
C GLU A 565 34.62 -28.72 -9.79
N ILE A 566 34.51 -29.02 -8.49
CA ILE A 566 34.05 -30.32 -7.99
C ILE A 566 32.73 -30.09 -7.27
N PRO A 567 31.60 -30.52 -7.86
CA PRO A 567 30.27 -30.33 -7.30
C PRO A 567 30.17 -30.80 -5.85
N GLY A 568 29.54 -29.98 -5.01
CA GLY A 568 29.36 -30.26 -3.57
C GLY A 568 30.62 -30.19 -2.72
N LYS A 569 31.80 -29.90 -3.30
CA LYS A 569 33.07 -29.82 -2.55
C LYS A 569 33.75 -28.46 -2.63
N GLY A 570 34.04 -27.97 -3.83
CA GLY A 570 34.79 -26.72 -4.02
C GLY A 570 35.50 -26.64 -5.37
N ILE A 571 36.42 -25.67 -5.48
CA ILE A 571 37.20 -25.36 -6.68
C ILE A 571 38.69 -25.62 -6.44
N ARG A 572 39.37 -26.15 -7.46
CA ARG A 572 40.79 -26.48 -7.48
C ARG A 572 41.46 -25.80 -8.66
N ALA A 573 42.62 -25.21 -8.44
CA ALA A 573 43.42 -24.62 -9.52
C ALA A 573 44.92 -24.67 -9.24
N ILE A 574 45.72 -24.47 -10.29
CA ILE A 574 47.19 -24.33 -10.18
C ILE A 574 47.61 -22.96 -10.73
N ILE A 575 48.25 -22.15 -9.88
CA ILE A 575 48.80 -20.83 -10.21
C ILE A 575 50.26 -20.78 -9.77
N LYS A 576 51.19 -20.40 -10.66
CA LYS A 576 52.64 -20.33 -10.38
C LYS A 576 53.19 -21.61 -9.68
N ASN A 577 52.82 -22.79 -10.18
CA ASN A 577 53.13 -24.10 -9.59
C ASN A 577 52.64 -24.35 -8.15
N LYS A 578 51.74 -23.51 -7.62
CA LYS A 578 51.08 -23.75 -6.34
C LYS A 578 49.65 -24.22 -6.57
N GLU A 579 49.27 -25.30 -5.89
CA GLU A 579 47.88 -25.75 -5.83
C GLU A 579 47.07 -24.82 -4.92
N VAL A 580 45.91 -24.39 -5.41
CA VAL A 580 44.94 -23.56 -4.70
C VAL A 580 43.63 -24.34 -4.60
N LEU A 581 43.17 -24.58 -3.37
CA LEU A 581 41.89 -25.21 -3.09
C LEU A 581 41.01 -24.26 -2.29
N ILE A 582 39.76 -24.10 -2.74
CA ILE A 582 38.78 -23.24 -2.10
C ILE A 582 37.46 -24.01 -2.01
N GLY A 583 36.91 -24.20 -0.81
CA GLY A 583 35.71 -25.02 -0.64
C GLY A 583 35.40 -25.45 0.79
N SER A 584 34.69 -26.57 0.90
CA SER A 584 34.29 -27.18 2.18
C SER A 584 35.49 -27.62 3.02
N TYR A 585 35.30 -27.71 4.34
CA TYR A 585 36.33 -28.14 5.30
C TYR A 585 36.95 -29.49 4.91
N SER A 586 36.12 -30.50 4.59
CA SER A 586 36.58 -31.84 4.23
C SER A 586 37.39 -31.87 2.93
N PHE A 587 37.13 -30.94 2.00
CA PHE A 587 37.84 -30.83 0.74
C PHE A 587 39.19 -30.11 0.88
N VAL A 588 39.24 -29.07 1.73
CA VAL A 588 40.38 -28.17 1.83
C VAL A 588 41.36 -28.58 2.92
N VAL A 589 40.86 -29.00 4.10
CA VAL A 589 41.67 -29.28 5.30
C VAL A 589 42.01 -30.77 5.43
N GLY A 590 41.13 -31.67 5.02
CA GLY A 590 41.33 -33.12 5.22
C GLY A 590 41.18 -33.55 6.68
N THR A 591 41.99 -34.53 7.14
CA THR A 591 41.96 -35.10 8.52
C THR A 591 42.84 -34.36 9.53
N ASP A 592 43.33 -33.16 9.21
CA ASP A 592 44.23 -32.41 10.07
C ASP A 592 43.46 -31.72 11.22
N GLU A 593 43.59 -32.23 12.45
CA GLU A 593 42.65 -32.01 13.56
C GLU A 593 42.75 -30.62 14.24
N GLN A 594 43.76 -29.81 13.96
CA GLN A 594 44.04 -28.58 14.74
C GLN A 594 43.45 -27.28 14.19
N PHE A 595 42.74 -27.30 13.04
CA PHE A 595 42.20 -26.08 12.43
C PHE A 595 40.75 -25.80 12.84
N TYR A 596 40.42 -24.52 13.07
CA TYR A 596 39.09 -24.07 13.49
C TYR A 596 37.97 -24.61 12.57
N LYS A 597 37.06 -25.39 13.15
CA LYS A 597 35.87 -25.97 12.49
C LYS A 597 34.71 -24.97 12.55
N GLY A 598 34.80 -23.92 11.74
CA GLY A 598 33.78 -22.89 11.59
C GLY A 598 32.99 -23.02 10.29
N PRO A 599 31.76 -22.50 10.23
CA PRO A 599 31.02 -22.39 8.96
C PRO A 599 31.70 -21.37 8.04
N GLY A 600 32.07 -21.80 6.84
CA GLY A 600 32.71 -20.91 5.87
C GLY A 600 33.35 -21.63 4.71
N THR A 601 33.96 -20.85 3.82
CA THR A 601 34.73 -21.37 2.68
C THR A 601 36.21 -21.33 3.03
N TYR A 602 36.83 -22.49 3.10
CA TYR A 602 38.23 -22.65 3.48
C TYR A 602 39.15 -22.43 2.28
N VAL A 603 40.36 -21.94 2.54
CA VAL A 603 41.39 -21.72 1.52
C VAL A 603 42.67 -22.44 1.89
N ARG A 604 43.20 -23.26 0.96
CA ARG A 604 44.52 -23.89 1.06
C ARG A 604 45.35 -23.52 -0.17
N ILE A 605 46.58 -23.05 0.06
CA ILE A 605 47.51 -22.64 -1.01
C ILE A 605 48.86 -23.32 -0.75
N GLY A 606 49.37 -24.04 -1.75
CA GLY A 606 50.69 -24.68 -1.67
C GLY A 606 50.84 -25.64 -0.48
N GLY A 607 49.77 -26.37 -0.13
CA GLY A 607 49.75 -27.33 0.97
C GLY A 607 49.35 -26.74 2.34
N HIS A 608 49.34 -25.43 2.52
CA HIS A 608 49.02 -24.79 3.81
C HIS A 608 47.62 -24.17 3.82
N VAL A 609 46.83 -24.47 4.86
CA VAL A 609 45.53 -23.82 5.09
C VAL A 609 45.78 -22.38 5.53
N ARG A 610 45.30 -21.41 4.75
CA ARG A 610 45.51 -19.98 5.02
C ARG A 610 44.45 -19.36 5.90
N GLY A 611 43.26 -19.94 5.91
CA GLY A 611 42.13 -19.44 6.68
C GLY A 611 40.79 -19.82 6.09
N VAL A 612 39.77 -19.13 6.57
CA VAL A 612 38.37 -19.34 6.21
C VAL A 612 37.69 -18.00 5.96
N PHE A 613 36.95 -17.91 4.85
CA PHE A 613 35.95 -16.86 4.67
C PHE A 613 34.73 -17.21 5.53
N SER A 614 34.62 -16.53 6.67
CA SER A 614 33.57 -16.75 7.64
C SER A 614 32.29 -16.08 7.17
N MET A 615 31.20 -16.84 7.09
CA MET A 615 29.86 -16.26 6.95
C MET A 615 29.35 -15.96 8.35
N GLU A 616 29.53 -14.73 8.82
CA GLU A 616 28.89 -14.25 10.03
C GLU A 616 27.52 -13.67 9.68
N GLN A 617 26.50 -14.04 10.46
CA GLN A 617 25.16 -13.52 10.29
C GLN A 617 25.09 -12.15 10.96
N LYS A 618 24.87 -11.10 10.16
CA LYS A 618 24.75 -9.73 10.66
C LYS A 618 23.32 -9.48 11.15
N TRP A 619 23.20 -9.08 12.42
CA TRP A 619 21.94 -8.63 13.02
C TRP A 619 21.54 -7.26 12.48
N ARG A 620 20.23 -6.99 12.43
CA ARG A 620 19.72 -5.66 12.06
C ARG A 620 20.15 -4.60 13.06
N ASP A 621 20.46 -3.41 12.54
CA ASP A 621 20.87 -2.28 13.36
C ASP A 621 19.79 -1.91 14.38
N GLY A 622 20.21 -1.77 15.64
CA GLY A 622 19.31 -1.45 16.75
C GLY A 622 18.49 -2.64 17.29
N LEU A 623 18.79 -3.89 16.92
CA LEU A 623 18.11 -5.06 17.48
C LEU A 623 18.18 -5.12 19.01
N GLU A 624 19.36 -4.97 19.60
CA GLU A 624 19.53 -5.05 21.07
C GLU A 624 18.73 -3.98 21.81
N SER A 625 18.78 -2.74 21.33
CA SER A 625 18.04 -1.63 21.93
C SER A 625 16.53 -1.81 21.75
N LEU A 626 16.09 -2.36 20.62
CA LEU A 626 14.70 -2.69 20.35
C LEU A 626 14.19 -3.76 21.34
N ILE A 627 14.88 -4.90 21.44
CA ILE A 627 14.48 -6.01 22.31
C ILE A 627 14.45 -5.58 23.78
N LYS A 628 15.41 -4.75 24.23
CA LYS A 628 15.42 -4.19 25.59
C LYS A 628 14.20 -3.33 25.90
N VAL A 629 13.71 -2.54 24.92
CA VAL A 629 12.51 -1.72 25.11
C VAL A 629 11.26 -2.61 25.06
N LEU A 630 11.18 -3.55 24.12
CA LEU A 630 10.01 -4.41 23.96
C LEU A 630 9.79 -5.36 25.13
N SER A 631 10.86 -5.89 25.73
CA SER A 631 10.77 -6.84 26.85
C SER A 631 10.11 -6.28 28.11
N SER A 632 10.04 -4.95 28.23
CA SER A 632 9.34 -4.28 29.33
C SER A 632 7.81 -4.36 29.23
N SER A 633 7.28 -4.54 28.01
CA SER A 633 5.86 -4.37 27.70
C SER A 633 5.24 -5.54 26.92
N TYR A 634 6.06 -6.45 26.40
CA TYR A 634 5.64 -7.59 25.58
C TYR A 634 6.41 -8.84 25.97
N GLU A 635 5.77 -9.98 25.81
CA GLU A 635 6.41 -11.29 25.90
C GLU A 635 7.09 -11.59 24.56
N LEU A 636 8.40 -11.90 24.57
CA LEU A 636 9.21 -12.00 23.36
C LEU A 636 9.63 -13.45 23.12
N HIS A 637 9.31 -13.96 21.95
CA HIS A 637 9.69 -15.31 21.50
C HIS A 637 10.51 -15.21 20.22
N LEU A 638 11.39 -16.20 20.02
CA LEU A 638 12.14 -16.36 18.78
C LEU A 638 11.92 -17.77 18.25
N LEU A 639 11.56 -17.87 16.97
CA LEU A 639 11.49 -19.12 16.24
C LEU A 639 12.55 -19.11 15.13
N SER A 640 13.24 -20.22 14.94
CA SER A 640 14.27 -20.37 13.91
C SER A 640 14.25 -21.78 13.35
N GLY A 641 14.33 -21.89 12.02
CA GLY A 641 14.59 -23.18 11.35
C GLY A 641 16.04 -23.61 11.47
N ASP A 642 16.96 -22.65 11.68
CA ASP A 642 18.38 -22.93 11.83
C ASP A 642 18.69 -23.66 13.14
N VAL A 643 19.82 -24.37 13.13
CA VAL A 643 20.42 -24.98 14.32
C VAL A 643 20.79 -23.91 15.34
N ASP A 644 20.84 -24.31 16.61
CA ASP A 644 21.13 -23.52 17.82
C ASP A 644 22.56 -22.90 17.87
N ARG A 645 23.19 -22.67 16.72
CA ARG A 645 24.54 -22.09 16.61
C ARG A 645 24.64 -20.69 17.22
N ASP A 646 23.58 -19.89 17.07
CA ASP A 646 23.53 -18.50 17.50
C ASP A 646 22.92 -18.34 18.91
N SER A 647 22.64 -19.45 19.61
CA SER A 647 21.96 -19.48 20.91
C SER A 647 22.59 -18.55 21.94
N SER A 648 23.92 -18.60 22.04
CA SER A 648 24.67 -17.89 23.07
C SER A 648 24.56 -16.37 22.90
N VAL A 649 24.60 -15.90 21.65
CA VAL A 649 24.44 -14.49 21.28
C VAL A 649 22.98 -14.06 21.44
N LEU A 650 22.04 -14.85 20.92
CA LEU A 650 20.61 -14.52 21.04
C LEU A 650 20.14 -14.54 22.50
N SER A 651 20.70 -15.42 23.32
CA SER A 651 20.46 -15.49 24.76
C SER A 651 20.99 -14.30 25.56
N SER A 652 21.93 -13.51 25.01
CA SER A 652 22.33 -12.23 25.63
C SER A 652 21.45 -11.07 25.20
N ILE A 653 20.78 -11.19 24.05
CA ILE A 653 19.87 -10.17 23.51
C ILE A 653 18.46 -10.33 24.08
N PHE A 654 17.95 -11.57 24.12
CA PHE A 654 16.63 -11.91 24.61
C PHE A 654 16.69 -12.30 26.10
N PRO A 655 15.85 -11.72 26.97
CA PRO A 655 15.91 -11.95 28.41
C PRO A 655 15.37 -13.33 28.84
N GLN A 656 14.52 -13.96 28.04
CA GLN A 656 13.86 -15.24 28.35
C GLN A 656 14.40 -16.34 27.44
N ARG A 657 15.36 -17.13 27.94
CA ARG A 657 15.98 -18.22 27.16
C ARG A 657 14.99 -19.32 26.78
N ASP A 658 14.00 -19.59 27.63
CA ASP A 658 13.01 -20.66 27.42
C ASP A 658 12.11 -20.41 26.20
N TYR A 659 12.13 -19.19 25.64
CA TYR A 659 11.30 -18.78 24.51
C TYR A 659 12.06 -18.72 23.18
N LEU A 660 13.33 -19.17 23.18
CA LEU A 660 14.16 -19.30 21.98
C LEU A 660 14.06 -20.74 21.45
N ASN A 661 13.32 -20.94 20.37
CA ASN A 661 13.10 -22.26 19.78
C ASN A 661 13.80 -22.36 18.41
N PHE A 662 14.74 -23.30 18.32
CA PHE A 662 15.54 -23.58 17.12
C PHE A 662 15.09 -24.89 16.46
N ASN A 663 15.59 -25.18 15.25
CA ASN A 663 15.22 -26.35 14.45
C ASN A 663 13.71 -26.49 14.19
N GLN A 664 12.99 -25.37 14.03
CA GLN A 664 11.54 -25.36 13.83
C GLN A 664 11.18 -25.48 12.34
N LEU A 665 10.36 -26.46 11.98
CA LEU A 665 9.76 -26.55 10.65
C LEU A 665 8.64 -25.50 10.51
N PRO A 666 8.24 -25.12 9.27
CA PRO A 666 7.13 -24.18 9.07
C PRO A 666 5.82 -24.57 9.78
N ALA A 667 5.53 -25.89 9.85
CA ALA A 667 4.38 -26.42 10.58
C ALA A 667 4.51 -26.24 12.10
N ASP A 668 5.72 -26.36 12.64
CA ASP A 668 5.96 -26.19 14.08
C ASP A 668 5.75 -24.73 14.49
N LYS A 669 6.19 -23.78 13.66
CA LYS A 669 5.95 -22.34 13.90
C LYS A 669 4.46 -22.01 13.96
N LEU A 670 3.67 -22.61 13.07
CA LEU A 670 2.21 -22.50 13.05
C LEU A 670 1.56 -23.04 14.34
N HIS A 671 1.97 -24.23 14.76
CA HIS A 671 1.48 -24.85 15.99
C HIS A 671 1.86 -24.06 17.24
N TYR A 672 3.08 -23.51 17.26
CA TYR A 672 3.56 -22.67 18.36
C TYR A 672 2.70 -21.42 18.53
N ILE A 673 2.43 -20.69 17.44
CA ILE A 673 1.57 -19.51 17.46
C ILE A 673 0.16 -19.87 17.91
N SER A 674 -0.39 -20.98 17.39
CA SER A 674 -1.72 -21.46 17.78
C SER A 674 -1.79 -21.79 19.27
N GLY A 675 -0.75 -22.39 19.84
CA GLY A 675 -0.66 -22.70 21.27
C GLY A 675 -0.66 -21.44 22.14
N LEU A 676 0.09 -20.40 21.74
CA LEU A 676 0.08 -19.10 22.44
C LEU A 676 -1.31 -18.46 22.40
N GLN A 677 -2.00 -18.50 21.26
CA GLN A 677 -3.35 -17.97 21.10
C GLN A 677 -4.38 -18.73 21.95
N GLN A 678 -4.26 -20.07 22.04
CA GLN A 678 -5.12 -20.89 22.91
C GLN A 678 -4.94 -20.55 24.40
N ASN A 679 -3.74 -20.09 24.79
CA ASN A 679 -3.47 -19.55 26.13
C ASN A 679 -3.98 -18.11 26.34
N GLY A 680 -4.77 -17.58 25.40
CA GLY A 680 -5.40 -16.26 25.50
C GLY A 680 -4.51 -15.08 25.12
N LYS A 681 -3.30 -15.33 24.60
CA LYS A 681 -2.37 -14.29 24.14
C LYS A 681 -2.82 -13.74 22.78
N LYS A 682 -2.48 -12.47 22.53
CA LYS A 682 -2.66 -11.83 21.22
C LYS A 682 -1.31 -11.68 20.55
N VAL A 683 -1.09 -12.53 19.55
CA VAL A 683 0.24 -12.83 19.03
C VAL A 683 0.49 -12.06 17.74
N ALA A 684 1.58 -11.31 17.69
CA ALA A 684 2.12 -10.84 16.43
C ALA A 684 3.30 -11.72 16.00
N MET A 685 3.25 -12.22 14.76
CA MET A 685 4.38 -12.89 14.13
C MET A 685 5.12 -11.89 13.26
N ILE A 686 6.43 -11.78 13.46
CA ILE A 686 7.33 -10.94 12.67
C ILE A 686 8.22 -11.91 11.88
N GLY A 687 8.13 -11.89 10.56
CA GLY A 687 8.82 -12.83 9.68
C GLY A 687 9.34 -12.14 8.41
N ASP A 688 10.02 -12.87 7.54
CA ASP A 688 10.44 -12.37 6.21
C ASP A 688 9.29 -12.42 5.18
N GLY A 689 8.20 -13.14 5.50
CA GLY A 689 7.06 -13.34 4.63
C GLY A 689 7.10 -14.65 3.84
N LEU A 690 8.24 -15.31 3.78
CA LEU A 690 8.54 -16.33 2.77
C LEU A 690 8.42 -17.72 3.39
N ASN A 691 9.30 -17.99 4.35
CA ASN A 691 9.33 -19.25 5.11
C ASN A 691 8.21 -19.32 6.15
N ASP A 692 7.68 -18.15 6.54
CA ASP A 692 6.73 -17.99 7.63
C ASP A 692 5.32 -17.61 7.17
N ALA A 693 5.02 -17.73 5.87
CA ALA A 693 3.73 -17.33 5.31
C ALA A 693 2.53 -17.95 6.06
N GLY A 694 2.64 -19.22 6.43
CA GLY A 694 1.64 -19.90 7.25
C GLY A 694 1.52 -19.28 8.65
N ALA A 695 2.65 -19.17 9.36
CA ALA A 695 2.75 -18.63 10.70
C ALA A 695 2.24 -17.18 10.79
N LEU A 696 2.64 -16.32 9.85
CA LEU A 696 2.18 -14.93 9.70
C LEU A 696 0.66 -14.84 9.54
N LYS A 697 0.07 -15.76 8.77
CA LYS A 697 -1.37 -15.80 8.53
C LYS A 697 -2.17 -16.31 9.72
N CYS A 698 -1.57 -17.16 10.55
CA CYS A 698 -2.20 -17.70 11.76
C CYS A 698 -2.21 -16.70 12.92
N ALA A 699 -1.17 -15.85 13.00
CA ALA A 699 -1.05 -14.83 14.03
C ALA A 699 -2.22 -13.83 14.00
N ASP A 700 -2.50 -13.18 15.13
CA ASP A 700 -3.49 -12.09 15.20
C ASP A 700 -3.05 -10.91 14.32
N LEU A 701 -1.74 -10.70 14.23
CA LEU A 701 -1.09 -9.76 13.31
C LEU A 701 0.15 -10.42 12.67
N GLY A 702 0.14 -10.60 11.35
CA GLY A 702 1.33 -11.01 10.60
C GLY A 702 2.09 -9.81 10.03
N LEU A 703 3.34 -9.60 10.44
CA LEU A 703 4.19 -8.52 9.94
C LEU A 703 5.41 -9.08 9.20
N ALA A 704 5.51 -8.79 7.90
CA ALA A 704 6.68 -9.13 7.09
C ALA A 704 7.73 -8.01 7.17
N VAL A 705 9.01 -8.34 7.36
CA VAL A 705 10.13 -7.40 7.27
C VAL A 705 10.86 -7.66 5.96
N SER A 706 11.00 -6.64 5.11
CA SER A 706 11.68 -6.79 3.82
C SER A 706 12.68 -5.66 3.56
N ASP A 707 13.87 -6.03 3.05
CA ASP A 707 14.89 -5.09 2.58
C ASP A 707 14.64 -4.66 1.11
N ASP A 708 13.93 -5.49 0.34
CA ASP A 708 13.50 -5.15 -1.02
C ASP A 708 11.97 -5.02 -1.05
N VAL A 709 11.53 -3.79 -1.29
CA VAL A 709 10.10 -3.47 -1.41
C VAL A 709 9.46 -4.26 -2.57
N ASN A 710 10.20 -4.90 -3.48
CA ASN A 710 9.60 -5.71 -4.54
C ASN A 710 9.36 -7.18 -4.16
N ASN A 711 9.98 -7.67 -3.07
CA ASN A 711 9.83 -9.04 -2.60
C ASN A 711 8.69 -9.08 -1.56
N PHE A 712 7.46 -9.32 -2.04
CA PHE A 712 6.25 -9.22 -1.23
C PHE A 712 5.60 -10.58 -0.99
N SER A 713 5.30 -10.91 0.28
CA SER A 713 4.46 -12.06 0.61
C SER A 713 2.98 -11.66 0.77
N PRO A 714 2.06 -12.31 0.04
CA PRO A 714 0.63 -12.04 0.17
C PRO A 714 0.03 -12.51 1.51
N ALA A 715 0.79 -13.21 2.35
CA ALA A 715 0.31 -13.86 3.57
C ALA A 715 0.39 -13.00 4.86
N CYS A 716 0.77 -11.72 4.77
CA CYS A 716 0.91 -10.81 5.90
C CYS A 716 -0.20 -9.73 5.97
N ASP A 717 -0.40 -9.17 7.17
CA ASP A 717 -1.28 -8.03 7.45
C ASP A 717 -0.52 -6.69 7.33
N ALA A 718 0.80 -6.70 7.48
CA ALA A 718 1.66 -5.52 7.41
C ALA A 718 3.04 -5.86 6.85
N ILE A 719 3.68 -4.90 6.20
CA ILE A 719 5.05 -5.00 5.67
C ILE A 719 5.87 -3.84 6.20
N MET A 720 7.02 -4.12 6.81
CA MET A 720 7.94 -3.13 7.31
C MET A 720 9.23 -3.15 6.48
N SER A 721 9.67 -1.97 6.05
CA SER A 721 11.00 -1.77 5.47
C SER A 721 12.06 -2.16 6.50
N GLY A 722 13.06 -2.92 6.08
CA GLY A 722 14.17 -3.34 6.95
C GLY A 722 14.90 -2.16 7.60
N THR A 723 15.02 -1.03 6.88
CA THR A 723 15.58 0.23 7.41
C THR A 723 14.74 0.86 8.52
N SER A 724 13.45 0.52 8.60
CA SER A 724 12.51 1.01 9.62
C SER A 724 12.39 0.07 10.81
N PHE A 725 13.13 -1.03 10.85
CA PHE A 725 13.08 -2.02 11.94
C PHE A 725 13.33 -1.38 13.32
N SER A 726 14.29 -0.46 13.42
CA SER A 726 14.58 0.29 14.66
C SER A 726 13.40 1.15 15.17
N LYS A 727 12.45 1.49 14.30
CA LYS A 727 11.23 2.25 14.63
C LYS A 727 10.09 1.36 15.12
N PHE A 728 10.23 0.03 15.13
CA PHE A 728 9.13 -0.89 15.41
C PHE A 728 8.46 -0.64 16.77
N CYS A 729 9.23 -0.35 17.83
CA CYS A 729 8.68 0.06 19.13
C CYS A 729 7.78 1.31 19.04
N ARG A 730 8.15 2.28 18.19
CA ARG A 730 7.40 3.53 17.99
C ARG A 730 6.09 3.25 17.28
N PHE A 731 6.08 2.36 16.28
CA PHE A 731 4.86 1.94 15.60
C PHE A 731 3.88 1.24 16.55
N LEU A 732 4.36 0.30 17.37
CA LEU A 732 3.54 -0.36 18.39
C LEU A 732 2.97 0.64 19.39
N GLY A 733 3.80 1.54 19.92
CA GLY A 733 3.36 2.58 20.85
C GLY A 733 2.34 3.55 20.23
N PHE A 734 2.56 3.95 18.98
CA PHE A 734 1.66 4.85 18.25
C PHE A 734 0.32 4.18 17.92
N SER A 735 0.31 2.88 17.58
CA SER A 735 -0.95 2.13 17.38
C SER A 735 -1.82 2.11 18.65
N LYS A 736 -1.21 1.90 19.82
CA LYS A 736 -1.90 2.00 21.12
C LYS A 736 -2.44 3.40 21.37
N LYS A 737 -1.67 4.45 21.05
CA LYS A 737 -2.15 5.84 21.17
C LYS A 737 -3.23 6.20 20.17
N ALA A 738 -3.19 5.66 18.95
CA ALA A 738 -4.27 5.81 17.98
C ALA A 738 -5.59 5.30 18.55
N MET A 739 -5.59 4.14 19.23
CA MET A 739 -6.79 3.64 19.90
C MET A 739 -7.28 4.57 21.01
N HIS A 740 -6.37 5.19 21.76
CA HIS A 740 -6.76 6.20 22.75
C HIS A 740 -7.38 7.45 22.10
N ILE A 741 -6.88 7.89 20.94
CA ILE A 741 -7.49 9.00 20.19
C ILE A 741 -8.92 8.63 19.78
N ILE A 742 -9.13 7.40 19.31
CA ILE A 742 -10.47 6.89 19.01
C ILE A 742 -11.32 6.90 20.29
N TYR A 743 -10.86 6.37 21.42
CA TYR A 743 -11.64 6.38 22.66
C TYR A 743 -12.00 7.79 23.13
N TRP A 744 -11.06 8.74 23.07
CA TRP A 744 -11.32 10.14 23.41
C TRP A 744 -12.31 10.80 22.45
N SER A 745 -12.19 10.55 21.16
CA SER A 745 -13.14 11.07 20.17
C SER A 745 -14.56 10.53 20.39
N PHE A 746 -14.68 9.26 20.82
CA PHE A 746 -15.93 8.65 21.21
C PHE A 746 -16.48 9.29 22.48
N ALA A 747 -15.65 9.52 23.49
CA ALA A 747 -16.04 10.18 24.73
C ALA A 747 -16.55 11.62 24.46
N ILE A 748 -15.84 12.39 23.62
CA ILE A 748 -16.25 13.72 23.19
C ILE A 748 -17.58 13.67 22.43
N SER A 749 -17.73 12.73 21.49
CA SER A 749 -18.98 12.54 20.73
C SER A 749 -20.15 12.17 21.62
N LEU A 750 -19.92 11.29 22.59
CA LEU A 750 -20.95 10.85 23.51
C LEU A 750 -21.38 11.99 24.44
N LEU A 751 -20.42 12.77 24.95
CA LEU A 751 -20.70 13.95 25.77
C LEU A 751 -21.56 14.97 24.99
N TYR A 752 -21.20 15.23 23.73
CA TYR A 752 -21.98 16.09 22.85
C TYR A 752 -23.43 15.60 22.70
N ASN A 753 -23.61 14.30 22.45
CA ASN A 753 -24.93 13.71 22.31
C ASN A 753 -25.71 13.68 23.62
N ILE A 754 -25.07 13.48 24.78
CA ILE A 754 -25.73 13.55 26.09
C ILE A 754 -26.25 14.96 26.37
N VAL A 755 -25.43 15.99 26.14
CA VAL A 755 -25.84 17.39 26.30
C VAL A 755 -26.97 17.73 25.32
N GLY A 756 -26.85 17.30 24.07
CA GLY A 756 -27.91 17.46 23.06
C GLY A 756 -29.21 16.75 23.45
N MET A 757 -29.14 15.52 23.96
CA MET A 757 -30.29 14.76 24.45
C MET A 757 -30.94 15.43 25.66
N TYR A 758 -30.16 16.00 26.59
CA TYR A 758 -30.71 16.72 27.73
C TYR A 758 -31.65 17.86 27.29
N PHE A 759 -31.23 18.70 26.34
CA PHE A 759 -32.09 19.76 25.80
C PHE A 759 -33.22 19.22 24.89
N ALA A 760 -32.98 18.14 24.15
CA ALA A 760 -33.99 17.54 23.28
C ALA A 760 -35.14 16.93 24.09
N THR A 761 -34.85 16.20 25.16
CA THR A 761 -35.88 15.57 26.01
C THR A 761 -36.78 16.60 26.73
N GLN A 762 -36.30 17.83 26.94
CA GLN A 762 -37.12 18.93 27.48
C GLN A 762 -38.13 19.51 26.47
N GLY A 763 -38.01 19.16 25.18
CA GLY A 763 -38.87 19.72 24.12
C GLY A 763 -38.56 21.18 23.76
N ASN A 764 -37.49 21.75 24.31
CA ASN A 764 -37.08 23.15 24.09
C ASN A 764 -36.14 23.32 22.88
N LEU A 765 -35.56 22.23 22.39
CA LEU A 765 -34.63 22.27 21.25
C LEU A 765 -35.42 22.30 19.93
N SER A 766 -35.24 23.37 19.15
CA SER A 766 -35.83 23.42 17.81
C SER A 766 -35.16 22.40 16.88
N PRO A 767 -35.92 21.72 16.00
CA PRO A 767 -35.35 20.77 15.05
C PRO A 767 -34.28 21.38 14.13
N LEU A 768 -34.35 22.69 13.85
CA LEU A 768 -33.35 23.43 13.06
C LEU A 768 -32.00 23.51 13.78
N LEU A 769 -32.01 23.85 15.07
CA LEU A 769 -30.79 23.86 15.89
C LEU A 769 -30.18 22.45 15.96
N ALA A 770 -31.01 21.42 16.13
CA ALA A 770 -30.54 20.03 16.11
C ALA A 770 -29.88 19.66 14.77
N ALA A 771 -30.45 20.09 13.64
CA ALA A 771 -29.91 19.85 12.31
C ALA A 771 -28.57 20.54 12.03
N ILE A 772 -28.27 21.68 12.67
CA ILE A 772 -26.99 22.41 12.54
C ILE A 772 -25.93 21.83 13.49
N LEU A 773 -26.32 21.49 14.72
CA LEU A 773 -25.43 20.96 15.76
C LEU A 773 -24.79 19.63 15.31
N MET A 774 -25.53 18.78 14.60
CA MET A 774 -25.07 17.48 14.11
C MET A 774 -23.86 17.52 13.14
N PRO A 775 -23.90 18.26 12.02
CA PRO A 775 -22.72 18.47 11.17
C PRO A 775 -21.56 19.13 11.90
N LEU A 776 -21.83 20.10 12.79
CA LEU A 776 -20.81 20.80 13.55
C LEU A 776 -20.04 19.85 14.48
N SER A 777 -20.75 18.94 15.16
CA SER A 777 -20.17 17.87 15.97
C SER A 777 -19.26 16.98 15.12
N THR A 778 -19.72 16.60 13.94
CA THR A 778 -18.95 15.76 13.00
C THR A 778 -17.65 16.45 12.56
N ILE A 779 -17.71 17.73 12.17
CA ILE A 779 -16.53 18.53 11.80
C ILE A 779 -15.56 18.65 12.97
N THR A 780 -16.07 18.88 14.18
CA THR A 780 -15.27 19.01 15.39
C THR A 780 -14.48 17.72 15.67
N ILE A 781 -15.14 16.57 15.59
CA ILE A 781 -14.53 15.26 15.85
C ILE A 781 -13.53 14.88 14.77
N ILE A 782 -13.83 15.14 13.49
CA ILE A 782 -12.88 14.90 12.39
C ILE A 782 -11.65 15.80 12.53
N SER A 783 -11.84 17.07 12.91
CA SER A 783 -10.74 18.01 13.13
C SER A 783 -9.86 17.58 14.32
N PHE A 784 -10.49 17.21 15.44
CA PHE A 784 -9.82 16.69 16.62
C PHE A 784 -8.98 15.46 16.30
N THR A 785 -9.57 14.45 15.66
CA THR A 785 -8.88 13.19 15.34
C THR A 785 -7.71 13.42 14.39
N SER A 786 -7.91 14.19 13.32
CA SER A 786 -6.87 14.51 12.34
C SER A 786 -5.69 15.28 12.95
N LEU A 787 -5.97 16.34 13.72
CA LEU A 787 -4.94 17.18 14.34
C LEU A 787 -4.17 16.39 15.40
N THR A 788 -4.89 15.72 16.30
CA THR A 788 -4.31 14.96 17.41
C THR A 788 -3.43 13.82 16.90
N THR A 789 -3.86 13.12 15.85
CA THR A 789 -3.05 12.05 15.22
C THR A 789 -1.72 12.60 14.70
N ARG A 790 -1.72 13.75 14.01
CA ARG A 790 -0.49 14.38 13.48
C ARG A 790 0.42 14.90 14.60
N LEU A 791 -0.15 15.43 15.68
CA LEU A 791 0.62 15.89 16.83
C LEU A 791 1.32 14.73 17.54
N TYR A 792 0.61 13.61 17.77
CA TYR A 792 1.22 12.42 18.34
C TYR A 792 2.25 11.79 17.41
N ALA A 793 2.01 11.77 16.09
CA ALA A 793 3.00 11.27 15.12
C ALA A 793 4.33 12.00 15.29
N ARG A 794 4.31 13.36 15.30
CA ARG A 794 5.49 14.18 15.56
C ARG A 794 6.18 13.85 16.89
N LYS A 795 5.40 13.64 17.96
CA LYS A 795 5.96 13.27 19.28
C LYS A 795 6.65 11.90 19.26
N TYR A 796 6.11 10.95 18.50
CA TYR A 796 6.71 9.64 18.27
C TYR A 796 7.82 9.66 17.23
N THR A 797 8.19 10.82 16.67
CA THR A 797 9.16 10.98 15.57
C THR A 797 8.81 10.12 14.36
N LEU A 798 7.51 10.07 14.03
CA LEU A 798 6.89 9.45 12.86
C LEU A 798 6.16 10.53 12.04
#